data_AF-A0A1Q9DB67-F1
#
_entry.id   AF-A0A1Q9DB67-F1
#
_cell.length_a   1.000
_cell.length_b   1.000
_cell.length_c   1.000
_cell.angle_alpha   90.00
_cell.angle_beta   90.00
_cell.angle_gamma   90.00
#
_symmetry.space_group_name_H-M   'P 1'
#
loop_
_entity.id
_entity.type
_entity.pdbx_description
1 polymer ?
#
loop_
_entity_poly.entity_id
_entity_poly.type
_entity_poly.pdbx_seq_one_letter_code
_entity_poly.pdbx_strand_id
1 'polypeptide(L)'
;MDTILQSHLLQWLQTGPRRLERLAAFKDVKALLETAPAIIRSGSKTIAVDATRKLLLLAGCLYNFLKRDASSLLRASSEHSERIITPYAGAHSPSASAMALEPVTSVWDAALSKISVPLQTLEETIADALGCVDLRPTQFGGTTSKKLRRAILDSAAWARDVLVVIAGHIAGAVKVRGARRPEGGRLSPSDYAAHEDFKAAVKEASAQEQFRIVNSYARLRQQDRGASEKFLSSFFNKESQFRISLLDEDTGQSLSEDDMLSALVEDMMARADNDFPADNELLRRVDTAVAEVRRLGGFSSCDSVASQAAWSDVQDGPYTEAELERVLQKCKSSKRCLHGCFALLKAQNTLHRQLLLSLANLSRHVGLTSTIWSLRQFAHIRKSGSMVVRRIQCLRPISLTTDMAHLVDGLWLNRNRLKMEALAGPCQVGGVSGTQLLLLAILLLAQVRDYQGLPLYLAILDLKWAFDVARLNNMRLACSEAGVCGIDWLLIDDVFSLDRQCVHLHGLLSQVFVLGCGIAQGRRFSVHVFNCLLSGLRNEVRRVLPDGVCAWLPRSVMRAVSCVDLAGPNLDYTSMPQQETLKPFLERFQKDALLPHQQAREVQEALEMLPSFADRCALLDALGSCPIEPLQYVDDTTIPCSSPGAVRCVVNKSASSACTRYATRTKSQFHYGKNKTCAMALLSSPPLDPCSLDCEVVSQKTILGVLFDQDLTFEPLLRATLARAWSMFVDLFHTAETGGFSVPVLVSQVIIRLHPVILCLAAFIALVPGVQGKLNHLQWRWGKAILGCRYQRELRHHLVVAQCGWDMRLGTCLLLELVMTRARIVLLPEDHPTARLAACLQTAPCVSWFTQVKALLQEASLHCTLPTLSGCGFFTCQEISAARSDAFLRKRILRRYRQEVVRPMLLEYDRRHLAECLSFDIPVFGCSLATLGFYTLNLDWEIFHLKTPNVMWFNFRAWCLVRITARWPLPLFGCKELPLYLTCPACGEPEASIGHLLCQCAVTTEDFATFCNKVPGCPNRSLSIAFFRTLFGTPATWLEAQNYVGTCLRLAFF
;
A
#
# COMPACT_ATOMS: atom_id res chain seq x y z
N MET A 1 44.40 9.59 8.78
CA MET A 1 42.99 9.29 9.09
C MET A 1 42.72 9.40 10.59
N ASP A 2 43.46 8.67 11.43
CA ASP A 2 43.26 8.62 12.89
C ASP A 2 43.26 10.00 13.58
N THR A 3 44.20 10.88 13.26
CA THR A 3 44.30 12.23 13.85
C THR A 3 43.10 13.14 13.56
N ILE A 4 42.45 13.00 12.40
CA ILE A 4 41.30 13.81 11.98
C ILE A 4 40.02 13.32 12.66
N LEU A 5 39.78 12.00 12.67
CA LEU A 5 38.61 11.43 13.36
C LEU A 5 38.70 11.68 14.87
N GLN A 6 39.89 11.55 15.43
CA GLN A 6 40.15 11.84 16.84
C GLN A 6 39.88 13.30 17.19
N SER A 7 40.35 14.26 16.39
CA SER A 7 40.13 15.69 16.67
C SER A 7 38.64 16.06 16.63
N HIS A 8 37.89 15.58 15.65
CA HIS A 8 36.46 15.86 15.56
C HIS A 8 35.63 15.18 16.67
N LEU A 9 35.98 13.94 17.04
CA LEU A 9 35.29 13.25 18.13
C LEU A 9 35.58 13.92 19.48
N LEU A 10 36.83 14.33 19.72
CA LEU A 10 37.22 15.07 20.92
C LEU A 10 36.55 16.45 20.98
N GLN A 11 36.52 17.18 19.87
CA GLN A 11 35.80 18.45 19.77
C GLN A 11 34.31 18.26 20.09
N TRP A 12 33.67 17.23 19.52
CA TRP A 12 32.27 16.93 19.80
C TRP A 12 32.04 16.64 21.29
N LEU A 13 32.89 15.83 21.92
CA LEU A 13 32.80 15.56 23.36
C LEU A 13 32.97 16.83 24.22
N GLN A 14 33.85 17.74 23.80
CA GLN A 14 34.08 19.03 24.45
C GLN A 14 32.88 19.99 24.29
N THR A 15 32.11 19.88 23.20
CA THR A 15 30.89 20.70 22.99
C THR A 15 29.70 20.34 23.91
N GLY A 16 29.86 19.36 24.79
CA GLY A 16 28.85 19.02 25.82
C GLY A 16 27.56 18.37 25.31
N PRO A 17 27.60 17.32 24.44
CA PRO A 17 26.41 16.61 24.01
C PRO A 17 25.63 16.04 25.21
N ARG A 18 24.30 15.89 25.03
CA ARG A 18 23.43 15.44 26.11
C ARG A 18 23.91 14.08 26.62
N ARG A 19 23.80 13.83 27.93
CA ARG A 19 24.25 12.57 28.57
C ARG A 19 23.73 11.33 27.83
N LEU A 20 22.47 11.37 27.39
CA LEU A 20 21.84 10.28 26.64
C LEU A 20 22.43 10.06 25.25
N GLU A 21 22.84 11.12 24.54
CA GLU A 21 23.46 11.02 23.21
C GLU A 21 24.87 10.43 23.31
N ARG A 22 25.61 10.75 24.38
CA ARG A 22 26.90 10.11 24.69
C ARG A 22 26.74 8.61 24.96
N LEU A 23 25.78 8.23 25.81
CA LEU A 23 25.49 6.83 26.11
C LEU A 23 25.07 6.03 24.87
N ALA A 24 24.39 6.67 23.92
CA ALA A 24 24.06 6.07 22.65
C ALA A 24 25.27 5.83 21.75
N ALA A 25 26.11 6.84 21.58
CA ALA A 25 27.35 6.73 20.82
C ALA A 25 28.21 5.58 21.37
N PHE A 26 28.26 5.43 22.70
CA PHE A 26 28.94 4.33 23.37
C PHE A 26 28.37 2.95 23.02
N LYS A 27 27.05 2.80 22.99
CA LYS A 27 26.41 1.54 22.62
C LYS A 27 26.64 1.19 21.15
N ASP A 28 26.56 2.18 20.25
CA ASP A 28 26.88 2.00 18.83
C ASP A 28 28.33 1.58 18.61
N VAL A 29 29.29 2.23 19.30
CA VAL A 29 30.72 1.87 19.23
C VAL A 29 30.96 0.46 19.74
N LYS A 30 30.34 0.06 20.86
CA LYS A 30 30.44 -1.31 21.38
C LYS A 30 29.92 -2.33 20.36
N ALA A 31 28.75 -2.09 19.78
CA ALA A 31 28.17 -2.96 18.76
C ALA A 31 29.05 -3.04 17.49
N LEU A 32 29.64 -1.93 17.06
CA LEU A 32 30.60 -1.91 15.94
C LEU A 32 31.85 -2.75 16.25
N LEU A 33 32.39 -2.68 17.47
CA LEU A 33 33.52 -3.52 17.88
C LEU A 33 33.15 -5.01 17.90
N GLU A 34 31.96 -5.35 18.39
CA GLU A 34 31.44 -6.72 18.45
C GLU A 34 31.11 -7.31 17.08
N THR A 35 30.82 -6.47 16.09
CA THR A 35 30.54 -6.89 14.70
C THR A 35 31.77 -6.87 13.79
N ALA A 36 32.92 -6.36 14.27
CA ALA A 36 34.15 -6.29 13.48
C ALA A 36 34.62 -7.68 12.99
N PRO A 37 34.94 -7.86 11.70
CA PRO A 37 35.46 -9.10 11.15
C PRO A 37 36.63 -9.70 11.95
N ALA A 38 36.62 -11.03 12.13
CA ALA A 38 37.66 -11.73 12.90
C ALA A 38 39.09 -11.47 12.39
N ILE A 39 39.25 -11.30 11.06
CA ILE A 39 40.54 -11.02 10.44
C ILE A 39 41.14 -9.67 10.87
N ILE A 40 40.28 -8.68 11.14
CA ILE A 40 40.68 -7.38 11.66
C ILE A 40 41.16 -7.54 13.11
N ARG A 41 40.48 -8.39 13.89
CA ARG A 41 40.83 -8.65 15.31
C ARG A 41 42.16 -9.39 15.45
N SER A 42 42.48 -10.31 14.53
CA SER A 42 43.69 -11.15 14.60
C SER A 42 44.94 -10.51 13.99
N GLY A 43 44.81 -9.39 13.27
CA GLY A 43 45.93 -8.72 12.59
C GLY A 43 46.25 -9.32 11.21
N SER A 44 46.43 -8.44 10.21
CA SER A 44 46.41 -8.75 8.76
C SER A 44 47.72 -9.33 8.17
N LYS A 45 48.57 -9.99 8.96
CA LYS A 45 50.00 -10.17 8.61
C LYS A 45 50.31 -11.17 7.48
N THR A 46 49.34 -11.90 6.94
CA THR A 46 49.57 -13.03 6.01
C THR A 46 48.80 -12.95 4.68
N ILE A 47 48.61 -11.74 4.13
CA ILE A 47 47.86 -11.57 2.87
C ILE A 47 48.74 -11.00 1.77
N ALA A 48 48.81 -11.72 0.63
CA ALA A 48 49.71 -11.44 -0.48
C ALA A 48 49.23 -10.32 -1.43
N VAL A 49 47.93 -10.01 -1.45
CA VAL A 49 47.35 -9.02 -2.38
C VAL A 49 47.47 -7.61 -1.79
N ASP A 50 48.19 -6.71 -2.46
CA ASP A 50 48.52 -5.38 -1.94
C ASP A 50 47.28 -4.51 -1.67
N ALA A 51 46.35 -4.43 -2.62
CA ALA A 51 45.08 -3.70 -2.45
C ALA A 51 44.24 -4.23 -1.25
N THR A 52 44.27 -5.55 -1.04
CA THR A 52 43.59 -6.19 0.09
C THR A 52 44.25 -5.82 1.42
N ARG A 53 45.59 -5.78 1.44
CA ARG A 53 46.36 -5.42 2.62
C ARG A 53 46.06 -3.98 3.04
N LYS A 54 45.99 -3.04 2.09
CA LYS A 54 45.64 -1.63 2.36
C LYS A 54 44.28 -1.51 3.04
N LEU A 55 43.24 -2.18 2.52
CA LEU A 55 41.89 -2.12 3.09
C LEU A 55 41.83 -2.68 4.52
N LEU A 56 42.49 -3.82 4.74
CA LEU A 56 42.51 -4.45 6.06
C LEU A 56 43.35 -3.66 7.06
N LEU A 57 44.43 -3.01 6.62
CA LEU A 57 45.17 -2.06 7.45
C LEU A 57 44.31 -0.86 7.82
N LEU A 58 43.58 -0.27 6.86
CA LEU A 58 42.68 0.84 7.11
C LEU A 58 41.60 0.48 8.14
N ALA A 59 40.94 -0.66 7.95
CA ALA A 59 39.93 -1.16 8.88
C ALA A 59 40.55 -1.53 10.25
N GLY A 60 41.77 -2.07 10.27
CA GLY A 60 42.56 -2.31 11.47
C GLY A 60 42.88 -1.03 12.25
N CYS A 61 43.24 0.06 11.57
CA CYS A 61 43.46 1.36 12.18
C CYS A 61 42.17 1.89 12.83
N LEU A 62 41.04 1.84 12.12
CA LEU A 62 39.72 2.21 12.67
C LEU A 62 39.37 1.38 13.90
N TYR A 63 39.59 0.07 13.85
CA TYR A 63 39.32 -0.83 14.97
C TYR A 63 40.17 -0.49 16.19
N ASN A 64 41.47 -0.26 15.98
CA ASN A 64 42.38 0.13 17.06
C ASN A 64 42.04 1.50 17.64
N PHE A 65 41.64 2.46 16.80
CA PHE A 65 41.13 3.77 17.22
C PHE A 65 39.90 3.60 18.14
N LEU A 66 38.88 2.84 17.73
CA LEU A 66 37.71 2.58 18.57
C LEU A 66 38.06 1.82 19.86
N LYS A 67 38.95 0.81 19.77
CA LYS A 67 39.35 -0.02 20.91
C LYS A 67 40.22 0.74 21.93
N ARG A 68 41.10 1.64 21.50
CA ARG A 68 42.01 2.36 22.40
C ARG A 68 41.39 3.66 22.89
N ASP A 69 40.94 4.50 21.95
CA ASP A 69 40.63 5.90 22.21
C ASP A 69 39.14 6.08 22.53
N ALA A 70 38.23 5.32 21.90
CA ALA A 70 36.82 5.36 22.27
C ALA A 70 36.52 4.50 23.52
N SER A 71 37.28 3.43 23.79
CA SER A 71 37.05 2.54 24.95
C SER A 71 37.64 3.04 26.27
N SER A 72 38.68 3.85 26.24
CA SER A 72 39.15 4.58 27.42
C SER A 72 38.11 5.61 27.89
N LEU A 73 37.40 6.24 26.95
CA LEU A 73 36.26 7.13 27.22
C LEU A 73 35.01 6.37 27.74
N LEU A 74 34.85 5.09 27.39
CA LEU A 74 33.74 4.21 27.81
C LEU A 74 33.76 3.82 29.30
N ARG A 75 34.94 3.77 29.95
CA ARG A 75 35.07 3.32 31.35
C ARG A 75 34.54 4.31 32.39
N ALA A 76 34.23 5.55 32.00
CA ALA A 76 33.82 6.61 32.92
C ALA A 76 32.30 6.68 33.24
N SER A 77 31.45 5.75 32.77
CA SER A 77 29.98 5.88 32.93
C SER A 77 29.17 4.58 33.11
N SER A 78 29.70 3.61 33.86
CA SER A 78 29.27 2.19 33.82
C SER A 78 27.89 1.82 34.37
N GLU A 79 27.06 2.70 34.93
CA GLU A 79 25.87 2.23 35.68
C GLU A 79 24.51 2.30 34.97
N HIS A 80 24.35 2.85 33.77
CA HIS A 80 23.00 3.12 33.21
C HIS A 80 22.82 2.80 31.70
N SER A 81 23.73 2.04 31.08
CA SER A 81 23.78 1.85 29.62
C SER A 81 22.78 0.82 29.04
N GLU A 82 22.23 -0.07 29.86
CA GLU A 82 21.46 -1.23 29.37
C GLU A 82 20.11 -0.85 28.73
N ARG A 83 19.53 0.30 29.10
CA ARG A 83 18.18 0.71 28.66
C ARG A 83 18.12 1.63 27.43
N ILE A 84 19.25 1.97 26.81
CA ILE A 84 19.29 2.88 25.64
C ILE A 84 19.28 2.08 24.34
N ILE A 85 18.48 2.52 23.38
CA ILE A 85 18.14 1.80 22.16
C ILE A 85 18.63 2.64 20.99
N THR A 86 19.59 2.12 20.23
CA THR A 86 20.25 2.86 19.15
C THR A 86 19.98 2.24 17.78
N PRO A 87 19.95 3.04 16.71
CA PRO A 87 19.63 2.56 15.37
C PRO A 87 20.74 1.71 14.72
N TYR A 88 21.95 1.72 15.29
CA TYR A 88 23.08 0.94 14.78
C TYR A 88 23.39 -0.32 15.61
N ALA A 89 23.00 -0.37 16.90
CA ALA A 89 23.17 -1.57 17.75
C ALA A 89 21.94 -2.51 17.78
N GLY A 90 20.97 -2.32 16.88
CA GLY A 90 19.89 -3.29 16.61
C GLY A 90 18.67 -3.28 17.54
N ALA A 91 18.63 -2.46 18.58
CA ALA A 91 17.41 -2.33 19.40
C ALA A 91 16.48 -1.25 18.80
N HIS A 92 15.17 -1.51 18.73
CA HIS A 92 14.16 -0.57 18.20
C HIS A 92 12.84 -0.62 19.01
N SER A 93 12.85 -0.35 20.32
CA SER A 93 11.59 -0.31 21.09
C SER A 93 10.75 0.94 20.81
N PRO A 94 9.40 0.83 20.80
CA PRO A 94 8.49 1.97 20.92
C PRO A 94 8.44 2.58 22.34
N SER A 95 8.86 1.86 23.39
CA SER A 95 8.53 2.17 24.80
C SER A 95 9.69 2.66 25.68
N ALA A 96 10.94 2.60 25.22
CA ALA A 96 12.10 3.19 25.91
C ALA A 96 12.71 4.29 25.04
N SER A 97 13.05 5.45 25.64
CA SER A 97 13.63 6.65 25.04
C SER A 97 14.13 6.48 23.59
N ALA A 98 13.22 6.59 22.63
CA ALA A 98 13.46 6.16 21.26
C ALA A 98 14.46 7.10 20.58
N MET A 99 15.60 6.55 20.14
CA MET A 99 16.53 7.30 19.30
C MET A 99 16.06 7.30 17.85
N ALA A 100 16.15 8.46 17.20
CA ALA A 100 15.78 8.63 15.81
C ALA A 100 16.95 9.23 15.03
N LEU A 101 17.26 8.62 13.89
CA LEU A 101 18.07 9.26 12.85
C LEU A 101 17.26 10.37 12.20
N GLU A 102 17.92 11.49 11.90
CA GLU A 102 17.29 12.59 11.19
C GLU A 102 16.85 12.14 9.77
N PRO A 103 15.55 12.22 9.42
CA PRO A 103 15.05 11.82 8.12
C PRO A 103 15.31 12.88 7.03
N VAL A 104 16.09 13.92 7.34
CA VAL A 104 16.39 15.06 6.47
C VAL A 104 17.74 14.86 5.80
N THR A 105 17.78 14.87 4.47
CA THR A 105 18.99 14.60 3.68
C THR A 105 20.10 15.63 3.91
N SER A 106 19.75 16.91 4.03
CA SER A 106 20.73 18.00 4.22
C SER A 106 21.53 17.90 5.53
N VAL A 107 20.95 17.30 6.58
CA VAL A 107 21.66 17.03 7.84
C VAL A 107 22.77 16.01 7.60
N TRP A 108 22.50 14.98 6.79
CA TRP A 108 23.49 13.97 6.43
C TRP A 108 24.54 14.50 5.46
N ASP A 109 24.18 15.40 4.54
CA ASP A 109 25.16 16.09 3.68
C ASP A 109 26.19 16.88 4.49
N ALA A 110 25.73 17.61 5.51
CA ALA A 110 26.60 18.32 6.44
C ALA A 110 27.44 17.35 7.29
N ALA A 111 26.86 16.24 7.75
CA ALA A 111 27.56 15.24 8.55
C ALA A 111 28.71 14.58 7.76
N LEU A 112 28.42 14.13 6.53
CA LEU A 112 29.39 13.46 5.66
C LEU A 112 30.52 14.41 5.23
N SER A 113 30.22 15.70 5.06
CA SER A 113 31.24 16.70 4.71
C SER A 113 32.32 16.88 5.80
N LYS A 114 32.03 16.56 7.06
CA LYS A 114 33.00 16.61 8.16
C LYS A 114 34.02 15.47 8.14
N ILE A 115 33.78 14.43 7.35
CA ILE A 115 34.64 13.24 7.26
C ILE A 115 35.02 12.91 5.81
N SER A 116 35.11 13.94 4.96
CA SER A 116 35.43 13.79 3.53
C SER A 116 36.74 13.04 3.28
N VAL A 117 37.80 13.36 4.02
CA VAL A 117 39.12 12.70 3.89
C VAL A 117 39.03 11.19 4.20
N PRO A 118 38.49 10.74 5.36
CA PRO A 118 38.26 9.32 5.60
C PRO A 118 37.39 8.62 4.55
N LEU A 119 36.33 9.28 4.04
CA LEU A 119 35.47 8.70 3.01
C LEU A 119 36.22 8.49 1.70
N GLN A 120 37.01 9.49 1.27
CA GLN A 120 37.83 9.42 0.07
C GLN A 120 38.88 8.30 0.18
N THR A 121 39.60 8.21 1.31
CA THR A 121 40.60 7.15 1.50
C THR A 121 39.98 5.76 1.42
N LEU A 122 38.78 5.55 1.99
CA LEU A 122 38.09 4.27 1.90
C LEU A 122 37.64 3.97 0.46
N GLU A 123 37.12 4.97 -0.26
CA GLU A 123 36.69 4.84 -1.64
C GLU A 123 37.85 4.48 -2.58
N GLU A 124 38.96 5.21 -2.51
CA GLU A 124 40.18 4.94 -3.29
C GLU A 124 40.72 3.53 -3.02
N THR A 125 40.68 3.08 -1.77
CA THR A 125 41.13 1.72 -1.40
C THR A 125 40.20 0.64 -1.96
N ILE A 126 38.89 0.90 -2.05
CA ILE A 126 37.94 -0.01 -2.69
C ILE A 126 38.13 -0.01 -4.21
N ALA A 127 38.41 1.15 -4.81
CA ALA A 127 38.71 1.25 -6.24
C ALA A 127 39.97 0.45 -6.60
N ASP A 128 41.03 0.51 -5.80
CA ASP A 128 42.22 -0.35 -5.92
C ASP A 128 41.83 -1.85 -5.90
N ALA A 129 40.94 -2.25 -4.98
CA ALA A 129 40.49 -3.63 -4.86
C ALA A 129 39.64 -4.09 -6.07
N LEU A 130 38.85 -3.20 -6.67
CA LEU A 130 38.08 -3.48 -7.89
C LEU A 130 38.97 -3.78 -9.11
N GLY A 131 40.18 -3.23 -9.15
CA GLY A 131 41.17 -3.54 -10.18
C GLY A 131 41.82 -4.93 -10.06
N CYS A 132 41.62 -5.63 -8.92
CA CYS A 132 42.30 -6.88 -8.63
C CYS A 132 41.50 -8.10 -9.13
N VAL A 133 41.96 -8.74 -10.20
CA VAL A 133 41.33 -9.94 -10.79
C VAL A 133 41.30 -11.12 -9.80
N ASP A 134 42.32 -11.26 -8.94
CA ASP A 134 42.39 -12.33 -7.95
C ASP A 134 41.20 -12.34 -6.98
N LEU A 135 40.54 -11.19 -6.79
CA LEU A 135 39.36 -11.06 -5.93
C LEU A 135 38.05 -11.50 -6.59
N ARG A 136 38.06 -11.86 -7.88
CA ARG A 136 36.89 -12.42 -8.55
C ARG A 136 36.58 -13.85 -8.09
N PRO A 137 35.38 -14.39 -8.36
CA PRO A 137 35.14 -15.81 -8.19
C PRO A 137 36.07 -16.64 -9.10
N THR A 138 36.35 -17.89 -8.71
CA THR A 138 37.28 -18.76 -9.42
C THR A 138 36.87 -19.04 -10.86
N GLN A 139 35.56 -19.09 -11.11
CA GLN A 139 34.99 -19.23 -12.46
C GLN A 139 35.24 -18.01 -13.35
N PHE A 140 35.66 -16.88 -12.78
CA PHE A 140 35.93 -15.62 -13.46
C PHE A 140 37.42 -15.22 -13.34
N GLY A 141 38.31 -16.21 -13.18
CA GLY A 141 39.77 -16.02 -13.16
C GLY A 141 40.37 -15.61 -11.82
N GLY A 142 39.56 -15.51 -10.76
CA GLY A 142 40.07 -15.16 -9.43
C GLY A 142 40.75 -16.33 -8.71
N THR A 143 41.78 -16.04 -7.93
CA THR A 143 42.56 -17.04 -7.18
C THR A 143 42.28 -16.99 -5.67
N THR A 144 41.60 -15.94 -5.20
CA THR A 144 41.36 -15.70 -3.77
C THR A 144 40.20 -16.56 -3.24
N SER A 145 40.43 -17.21 -2.09
CA SER A 145 39.41 -18.03 -1.42
C SER A 145 38.12 -17.25 -1.10
N LYS A 146 36.97 -17.93 -1.11
CA LYS A 146 35.66 -17.34 -0.76
C LYS A 146 35.68 -16.66 0.63
N LYS A 147 36.37 -17.27 1.60
CA LYS A 147 36.51 -16.75 2.98
C LYS A 147 37.27 -15.42 3.01
N LEU A 148 38.37 -15.31 2.26
CA LEU A 148 39.15 -14.08 2.22
C LEU A 148 38.42 -12.98 1.45
N ARG A 149 37.85 -13.29 0.28
CA ARG A 149 36.96 -12.37 -0.47
C ARG A 149 35.84 -11.80 0.40
N ARG A 150 35.20 -12.65 1.22
CA ARG A 150 34.19 -12.22 2.20
C ARG A 150 34.76 -11.23 3.20
N ALA A 151 35.90 -11.58 3.79
CA ALA A 151 36.49 -10.78 4.86
C ALA A 151 36.88 -9.38 4.38
N ILE A 152 37.31 -9.26 3.12
CA ILE A 152 37.58 -7.98 2.45
C ILE A 152 36.30 -7.14 2.33
N LEU A 153 35.24 -7.73 1.76
CA LEU A 153 33.95 -7.06 1.61
C LEU A 153 33.36 -6.65 2.97
N ASP A 154 33.40 -7.52 3.96
CA ASP A 154 32.92 -7.25 5.32
C ASP A 154 33.74 -6.15 5.99
N SER A 155 35.05 -6.08 5.73
CA SER A 155 35.90 -5.00 6.25
C SER A 155 35.58 -3.65 5.63
N ALA A 156 35.32 -3.60 4.31
CA ALA A 156 34.88 -2.39 3.62
C ALA A 156 33.50 -1.92 4.12
N ALA A 157 32.55 -2.85 4.25
CA ALA A 157 31.21 -2.57 4.77
C ALA A 157 31.26 -2.07 6.21
N TRP A 158 32.05 -2.73 7.06
CA TRP A 158 32.24 -2.33 8.46
C TRP A 158 32.90 -0.95 8.57
N ALA A 159 33.95 -0.68 7.80
CA ALA A 159 34.63 0.62 7.81
C ALA A 159 33.67 1.76 7.42
N ARG A 160 32.81 1.54 6.42
CA ARG A 160 31.76 2.51 6.06
C ARG A 160 30.83 2.76 7.23
N ASP A 161 30.33 1.72 7.87
CA ASP A 161 29.36 1.85 8.98
C ASP A 161 29.98 2.62 10.16
N VAL A 162 31.24 2.35 10.48
CA VAL A 162 32.01 3.11 11.49
C VAL A 162 32.07 4.59 11.14
N LEU A 163 32.47 4.94 9.91
CA LEU A 163 32.61 6.34 9.48
C LEU A 163 31.27 7.08 9.53
N VAL A 164 30.21 6.45 9.03
CA VAL A 164 28.85 7.02 9.02
C VAL A 164 28.34 7.25 10.44
N VAL A 165 28.53 6.28 11.35
CA VAL A 165 28.10 6.39 12.75
C VAL A 165 28.81 7.54 13.44
N ILE A 166 30.14 7.62 13.28
CA ILE A 166 30.95 8.71 13.84
C ILE A 166 30.47 10.07 13.31
N ALA A 167 30.29 10.20 11.99
CA ALA A 167 29.78 11.43 11.38
C ALA A 167 28.40 11.83 11.89
N GLY A 168 27.49 10.85 12.02
CA GLY A 168 26.15 11.07 12.53
C GLY A 168 26.14 11.62 13.96
N HIS A 169 26.98 11.07 14.84
CA HIS A 169 27.13 11.56 16.22
C HIS A 169 27.78 12.95 16.26
N ILE A 170 28.88 13.18 15.55
CA ILE A 170 29.57 14.49 15.47
C ILE A 170 28.64 15.60 14.95
N ALA A 171 27.73 15.27 14.04
CA ALA A 171 26.80 16.22 13.45
C ALA A 171 25.48 16.38 14.22
N GLY A 172 25.24 15.58 15.27
CA GLY A 172 23.96 15.55 15.96
C GLY A 172 22.80 15.03 15.09
N ALA A 173 23.12 14.26 14.04
CA ALA A 173 22.15 13.60 13.18
C ALA A 173 21.45 12.41 13.88
N VAL A 174 22.05 11.93 14.97
CA VAL A 174 21.47 10.93 15.88
C VAL A 174 20.87 11.64 17.09
N LYS A 175 19.54 11.62 17.25
CA LYS A 175 18.85 12.29 18.37
C LYS A 175 18.18 11.31 19.30
N VAL A 176 18.31 11.52 20.61
CA VAL A 176 17.54 10.78 21.63
C VAL A 176 16.22 11.48 21.88
N ARG A 177 15.09 10.80 21.66
CA ARG A 177 13.80 11.26 22.16
C ARG A 177 13.58 10.61 23.52
N GLY A 178 13.52 11.40 24.58
CA GLY A 178 12.97 10.90 25.84
C GLY A 178 11.53 10.45 25.61
N ALA A 179 11.08 9.41 26.32
CA ALA A 179 9.65 9.14 26.42
C ALA A 179 8.98 10.44 26.87
N ARG A 180 8.07 11.00 26.05
CA ARG A 180 7.20 12.06 26.53
C ARG A 180 6.39 11.43 27.66
N ARG A 181 6.76 11.70 28.92
CA ARG A 181 5.77 11.65 29.98
C ARG A 181 4.63 12.57 29.52
N PRO A 182 3.36 12.16 29.63
CA PRO A 182 2.27 13.11 29.53
C PRO A 182 2.59 14.20 30.57
N GLU A 183 2.99 15.38 30.09
CA GLU A 183 3.08 16.57 30.93
C GLU A 183 1.64 17.00 31.19
N GLY A 184 1.04 16.33 32.17
CA GLY A 184 -0.31 16.56 32.63
C GLY A 184 -0.50 15.68 33.85
N GLY A 185 -0.57 16.29 35.03
CA GLY A 185 -0.98 15.56 36.23
C GLY A 185 -2.29 14.85 35.93
N ARG A 186 -2.36 13.54 36.19
CA ARG A 186 -3.64 12.83 36.11
C ARG A 186 -4.55 13.46 37.16
N LEU A 187 -5.55 14.21 36.71
CA LEU A 187 -6.62 14.67 37.58
C LEU A 187 -7.36 13.43 38.09
N SER A 188 -7.36 13.19 39.40
CA SER A 188 -8.18 12.14 40.01
C SER A 188 -9.45 12.75 40.61
N PRO A 189 -10.62 12.09 40.50
CA PRO A 189 -11.83 12.53 41.21
C PRO A 189 -11.63 12.69 42.72
N SER A 190 -10.69 11.93 43.30
CA SER A 190 -10.33 11.99 44.73
C SER A 190 -9.64 13.29 45.15
N ASP A 191 -9.12 14.07 44.20
CA ASP A 191 -8.35 15.29 44.47
C ASP A 191 -9.26 16.52 44.63
N TYR A 192 -10.57 16.35 44.49
CA TYR A 192 -11.57 17.42 44.47
C TYR A 192 -12.67 17.15 45.51
N ALA A 193 -13.07 18.20 46.22
CA ALA A 193 -14.10 18.11 47.26
C ALA A 193 -15.50 17.78 46.69
N ALA A 194 -15.80 18.22 45.46
CA ALA A 194 -17.03 17.91 44.75
C ALA A 194 -16.78 17.41 43.33
N HIS A 195 -17.66 16.54 42.84
CA HIS A 195 -17.56 15.96 41.49
C HIS A 195 -17.71 17.00 40.37
N GLU A 196 -18.46 18.09 40.61
CA GLU A 196 -18.59 19.20 39.66
C GLU A 196 -17.30 20.01 39.52
N ASP A 197 -16.53 20.18 40.61
CA ASP A 197 -15.21 20.84 40.56
C ASP A 197 -14.20 20.01 39.76
N PHE A 198 -14.24 18.68 39.93
CA PHE A 198 -13.47 17.76 39.10
C PHE A 198 -13.85 17.87 37.63
N LYS A 199 -15.15 17.91 37.29
CA LYS A 199 -15.61 18.11 35.90
C LYS A 199 -15.13 19.45 35.33
N ALA A 200 -15.19 20.52 36.12
CA ALA A 200 -14.71 21.85 35.72
C ALA A 200 -13.20 21.83 35.44
N ALA A 201 -12.41 21.23 36.32
CA ALA A 201 -10.96 21.09 36.15
C ALA A 201 -10.58 20.20 34.96
N VAL A 202 -11.28 19.09 34.74
CA VAL A 202 -11.10 18.24 33.55
C VAL A 202 -11.43 19.01 32.28
N LYS A 203 -12.50 19.82 32.29
CA LYS A 203 -12.90 20.66 31.16
C LYS A 203 -11.85 21.73 30.85
N GLU A 204 -11.30 22.38 31.87
CA GLU A 204 -10.23 23.37 31.72
C GLU A 204 -8.93 22.74 31.19
N ALA A 205 -8.47 21.64 31.79
CA ALA A 205 -7.27 20.93 31.35
C ALA A 205 -7.42 20.43 29.89
N SER A 206 -8.61 19.94 29.54
CA SER A 206 -8.91 19.53 28.15
C SER A 206 -8.86 20.72 27.18
N ALA A 207 -9.40 21.88 27.58
CA ALA A 207 -9.36 23.08 26.75
C ALA A 207 -7.93 23.61 26.53
N GLN A 208 -7.08 23.57 27.56
CA GLN A 208 -5.67 23.95 27.48
C GLN A 208 -4.89 23.02 26.53
N GLU A 209 -5.11 21.70 26.62
CA GLU A 209 -4.43 20.74 25.75
C GLU A 209 -4.92 20.85 24.30
N GLN A 210 -6.22 21.03 24.07
CA GLN A 210 -6.77 21.32 22.74
C GLN A 210 -6.12 22.57 22.13
N PHE A 211 -6.00 23.65 22.90
CA PHE A 211 -5.32 24.87 22.46
C PHE A 211 -3.86 24.62 22.09
N ARG A 212 -3.13 23.81 22.87
CA ARG A 212 -1.74 23.41 22.57
C ARG A 212 -1.64 22.62 21.26
N ILE A 213 -2.52 21.65 21.05
CA ILE A 213 -2.56 20.80 19.85
C ILE A 213 -2.83 21.64 18.60
N VAL A 214 -3.87 22.48 18.64
CA VAL A 214 -4.27 23.33 17.51
C VAL A 214 -3.18 24.33 17.15
N ASN A 215 -2.56 24.99 18.14
CA ASN A 215 -1.46 25.92 17.88
C ASN A 215 -0.22 25.21 17.31
N SER A 216 0.04 23.98 17.75
CA SER A 216 1.13 23.17 17.17
C SER A 216 0.86 22.84 15.71
N TYR A 217 -0.37 22.44 15.39
CA TYR A 217 -0.80 22.23 14.00
C TYR A 217 -0.69 23.51 13.17
N ALA A 218 -1.22 24.64 13.66
CA ALA A 218 -1.22 25.91 12.95
C ALA A 218 0.20 26.39 12.62
N ARG A 219 1.11 26.30 13.60
CA ARG A 219 2.53 26.61 13.43
C ARG A 219 3.18 25.72 12.37
N LEU A 220 2.96 24.41 12.46
CA LEU A 220 3.48 23.47 11.47
C LEU A 220 2.90 23.73 10.07
N ARG A 221 1.62 24.08 9.97
CA ARG A 221 0.94 24.36 8.70
C ARG A 221 1.50 25.61 8.01
N GLN A 222 1.86 26.64 8.78
CA GLN A 222 2.53 27.84 8.27
C GLN A 222 3.97 27.57 7.80
N GLN A 223 4.66 26.62 8.42
CA GLN A 223 6.05 26.27 8.09
C GLN A 223 6.15 25.28 6.92
N ASP A 224 5.41 24.17 6.98
CA ASP A 224 5.41 23.10 6.00
C ASP A 224 4.07 22.33 6.02
N ARG A 225 3.34 22.39 4.90
CA ARG A 225 2.09 21.63 4.72
C ARG A 225 2.29 20.14 4.96
N GLY A 226 3.43 19.57 4.56
CA GLY A 226 3.76 18.15 4.77
C GLY A 226 3.93 17.79 6.24
N ALA A 227 4.67 18.59 7.01
CA ALA A 227 4.83 18.43 8.44
C ALA A 227 3.49 18.51 9.20
N SER A 228 2.62 19.45 8.82
CA SER A 228 1.29 19.58 9.41
C SER A 228 0.39 18.37 9.15
N GLU A 229 0.42 17.81 7.94
CA GLU A 229 -0.35 16.60 7.60
C GLU A 229 0.20 15.37 8.32
N LYS A 230 1.52 15.29 8.51
CA LYS A 230 2.16 14.25 9.32
C LYS A 230 1.76 14.35 10.80
N PHE A 231 1.67 15.57 11.33
CA PHE A 231 1.15 15.82 12.66
C PHE A 231 -0.30 15.36 12.78
N LEU A 232 -1.21 15.80 11.91
CA LEU A 232 -2.59 15.33 11.87
C LEU A 232 -2.68 13.81 11.74
N SER A 233 -1.84 13.21 10.92
CA SER A 233 -1.76 11.76 10.77
C SER A 233 -1.36 11.05 12.05
N SER A 234 -0.51 11.62 12.91
CA SER A 234 -0.22 11.03 14.23
C SER A 234 -1.39 11.11 15.22
N PHE A 235 -2.35 12.01 15.00
CA PHE A 235 -3.59 12.10 15.79
C PHE A 235 -4.71 11.22 15.23
N PHE A 236 -4.92 11.25 13.91
CA PHE A 236 -6.05 10.60 13.24
C PHE A 236 -5.78 9.18 12.79
N ASN A 237 -4.53 8.86 12.44
CA ASN A 237 -4.16 7.48 12.58
C ASN A 237 -4.11 7.31 14.09
N LYS A 238 -5.03 6.52 14.64
CA LYS A 238 -4.63 5.68 15.77
C LYS A 238 -3.35 5.04 15.26
N GLU A 239 -2.16 5.58 15.60
CA GLU A 239 -0.97 4.76 15.63
C GLU A 239 -1.41 3.70 16.59
N SER A 240 -1.91 2.61 16.02
CA SER A 240 -2.30 1.45 16.73
C SER A 240 -0.95 0.91 17.18
N GLN A 241 -0.35 1.55 18.18
CA GLN A 241 0.68 0.98 19.03
C GLN A 241 -0.06 -0.16 19.71
N PHE A 242 -0.17 -1.25 18.96
CA PHE A 242 -0.65 -2.48 19.50
C PHE A 242 0.47 -2.96 20.40
N ARG A 243 0.10 -3.48 21.56
CA ARG A 243 1.06 -4.01 22.52
C ARG A 243 1.12 -5.51 22.33
N ILE A 244 2.32 -6.06 22.24
CA ILE A 244 2.52 -7.50 22.31
C ILE A 244 2.61 -7.86 23.79
N SER A 245 1.73 -8.75 24.22
CA SER A 245 1.64 -9.23 25.60
C SER A 245 1.11 -10.65 25.52
N LEU A 246 1.97 -11.56 25.04
CA LEU A 246 1.58 -12.95 24.79
C LEU A 246 1.22 -13.61 26.11
N LEU A 247 0.24 -14.51 26.05
CA LEU A 247 -0.14 -15.34 27.17
C LEU A 247 0.42 -16.75 26.96
N ASP A 248 0.80 -17.36 28.06
CA ASP A 248 1.01 -18.80 28.14
C ASP A 248 -0.33 -19.51 27.87
N GLU A 249 -0.35 -20.52 27.00
CA GLU A 249 -1.59 -21.14 26.53
C GLU A 249 -2.23 -22.02 27.61
N ASP A 250 -1.44 -22.62 28.50
CA ASP A 250 -1.90 -23.55 29.53
C ASP A 250 -2.38 -22.81 30.79
N THR A 251 -1.64 -21.78 31.22
CA THR A 251 -1.91 -21.04 32.45
C THR A 251 -2.71 -19.76 32.22
N GLY A 252 -2.76 -19.25 30.99
CA GLY A 252 -3.40 -17.98 30.65
C GLY A 252 -2.71 -16.73 31.22
N GLN A 253 -1.54 -16.89 31.86
CA GLN A 253 -0.76 -15.79 32.43
C GLN A 253 0.08 -15.09 31.36
N SER A 254 0.45 -13.82 31.60
CA SER A 254 1.31 -13.08 30.66
C SER A 254 2.75 -13.55 30.74
N LEU A 255 3.34 -13.84 29.59
CA LEU A 255 4.76 -14.20 29.47
C LEU A 255 5.67 -13.02 29.81
N SER A 256 6.86 -13.32 30.34
CA SER A 256 7.94 -12.32 30.50
C SER A 256 8.46 -11.86 29.13
N GLU A 257 9.22 -10.77 29.06
CA GLU A 257 9.75 -10.29 27.77
C GLU A 257 10.70 -11.29 27.11
N ASP A 258 11.48 -12.03 27.91
CA ASP A 258 12.40 -13.07 27.45
C ASP A 258 11.64 -14.31 26.98
N ASP A 259 10.60 -14.74 27.70
CA ASP A 259 9.76 -15.86 27.28
C ASP A 259 8.98 -15.53 26.01
N MET A 260 8.50 -14.28 25.89
CA MET A 260 7.86 -13.80 24.66
C MET A 260 8.83 -13.82 23.46
N LEU A 261 10.08 -13.39 23.67
CA LEU A 261 11.10 -13.47 22.63
C LEU A 261 11.36 -14.91 22.20
N SER A 262 11.52 -15.83 23.17
CA SER A 262 11.75 -17.25 22.91
C SER A 262 10.58 -17.87 22.15
N ALA A 263 9.34 -17.62 22.58
CA ALA A 263 8.14 -18.13 21.91
C ALA A 263 8.01 -17.63 20.45
N LEU A 264 8.43 -16.39 20.16
CA LEU A 264 8.46 -15.86 18.79
C LEU A 264 9.56 -16.52 17.94
N VAL A 265 10.71 -16.83 18.52
CA VAL A 265 11.78 -17.58 17.83
C VAL A 265 11.31 -19.01 17.55
N GLU A 266 10.73 -19.67 18.53
CA GLU A 266 10.17 -21.02 18.42
C GLU A 266 9.09 -21.10 17.35
N ASP A 267 8.17 -20.13 17.26
CA ASP A 267 7.17 -20.07 16.17
C ASP A 267 7.84 -19.96 14.79
N MET A 268 8.92 -19.19 14.64
CA MET A 268 9.65 -19.11 13.37
C MET A 268 10.36 -20.42 13.02
N MET A 269 11.01 -21.06 14.00
CA MET A 269 11.68 -22.35 13.81
C MET A 269 10.66 -23.45 13.48
N ALA A 270 9.54 -23.53 14.19
CA ALA A 270 8.47 -24.49 13.95
C ALA A 270 7.87 -24.36 12.54
N ARG A 271 7.74 -23.14 12.01
CA ARG A 271 7.34 -22.94 10.61
C ARG A 271 8.38 -23.46 9.63
N ALA A 272 9.67 -23.28 9.92
CA ALA A 272 10.75 -23.76 9.05
C ALA A 272 10.88 -25.29 9.07
N ASP A 273 10.74 -25.89 10.26
CA ASP A 273 10.82 -27.33 10.51
C ASP A 273 9.57 -28.11 10.08
N ASN A 274 8.58 -27.42 9.47
CA ASN A 274 7.31 -27.97 9.04
C ASN A 274 7.38 -29.41 8.48
N ASP A 275 6.30 -30.14 8.74
CA ASP A 275 6.02 -31.50 8.30
C ASP A 275 5.25 -31.54 6.96
N PHE A 276 5.37 -30.48 6.15
CA PHE A 276 4.64 -30.38 4.88
C PHE A 276 5.03 -31.50 3.92
N PRO A 277 4.08 -31.97 3.10
CA PRO A 277 4.31 -33.09 2.18
C PRO A 277 5.44 -32.76 1.19
N ALA A 278 6.27 -33.74 0.88
CA ALA A 278 7.47 -33.58 0.08
C ALA A 278 7.75 -34.80 -0.79
N ASP A 279 8.11 -34.57 -2.06
CA ASP A 279 8.74 -35.58 -2.90
C ASP A 279 10.27 -35.48 -2.76
N ASN A 280 10.83 -36.31 -1.87
CA ASN A 280 12.25 -36.27 -1.54
C ASN A 280 13.19 -36.57 -2.73
N GLU A 281 12.72 -37.31 -3.74
CA GLU A 281 13.51 -37.60 -4.93
C GLU A 281 13.58 -36.37 -5.84
N LEU A 282 12.44 -35.72 -6.12
CA LEU A 282 12.42 -34.47 -6.87
C LEU A 282 13.21 -33.36 -6.18
N LEU A 283 13.11 -33.26 -4.86
CA LEU A 283 13.87 -32.28 -4.08
C LEU A 283 15.38 -32.52 -4.18
N ARG A 284 15.84 -33.78 -4.11
CA ARG A 284 17.25 -34.13 -4.33
C ARG A 284 17.72 -33.74 -5.74
N ARG A 285 16.88 -33.92 -6.77
CA ARG A 285 17.21 -33.49 -8.15
C ARG A 285 17.38 -31.97 -8.26
N VAL A 286 16.52 -31.20 -7.59
CA VAL A 286 16.68 -29.74 -7.54
C VAL A 286 17.98 -29.35 -6.84
N ASP A 287 18.32 -30.00 -5.74
CA ASP A 287 19.58 -29.74 -5.02
C ASP A 287 20.80 -30.03 -5.91
N THR A 288 20.78 -31.13 -6.66
CA THR A 288 21.82 -31.47 -7.65
C THR A 288 21.92 -30.42 -8.77
N ALA A 289 20.79 -30.00 -9.34
CA ALA A 289 20.76 -28.97 -10.39
C ALA A 289 21.33 -27.63 -9.91
N VAL A 290 20.99 -27.20 -8.69
CA VAL A 290 21.54 -25.98 -8.09
C VAL A 290 23.05 -26.10 -7.84
N ALA A 291 23.51 -27.28 -7.41
CA ALA A 291 24.94 -27.54 -7.24
C ALA A 291 25.70 -27.46 -8.58
N GLU A 292 25.09 -27.94 -9.66
CA GLU A 292 25.64 -27.84 -11.00
C GLU A 292 25.72 -26.39 -11.49
N VAL A 293 24.65 -25.60 -11.37
CA VAL A 293 24.65 -24.16 -11.73
C VAL A 293 25.74 -23.42 -10.96
N ARG A 294 25.91 -23.72 -9.67
CA ARG A 294 26.99 -23.14 -8.84
C ARG A 294 28.38 -23.54 -9.34
N ARG A 295 28.57 -24.82 -9.72
CA ARG A 295 29.84 -25.33 -10.28
C ARG A 295 30.20 -24.59 -11.56
N LEU A 296 29.21 -24.33 -12.42
CA LEU A 296 29.35 -23.60 -13.68
C LEU A 296 29.45 -22.08 -13.52
N GLY A 297 29.52 -21.54 -12.29
CA GLY A 297 29.70 -20.09 -12.07
C GLY A 297 28.42 -19.27 -12.21
N GLY A 298 27.26 -19.91 -12.01
CA GLY A 298 25.95 -19.29 -12.16
C GLY A 298 25.34 -19.44 -13.56
N PHE A 299 25.92 -20.26 -14.44
CA PHE A 299 25.36 -20.57 -15.75
C PHE A 299 24.63 -21.92 -15.74
N SER A 300 23.61 -22.07 -16.58
CA SER A 300 22.91 -23.34 -16.78
C SER A 300 23.67 -24.20 -17.79
N SER A 301 23.56 -25.53 -17.68
CA SER A 301 24.13 -26.47 -18.66
C SER A 301 23.51 -26.33 -20.05
N CYS A 302 22.31 -25.73 -20.15
CA CYS A 302 21.63 -25.45 -21.41
C CYS A 302 22.10 -24.14 -22.09
N ASP A 303 22.92 -23.32 -21.43
CA ASP A 303 23.43 -22.09 -22.03
C ASP A 303 24.51 -22.43 -23.07
N SER A 304 24.28 -22.10 -24.34
CA SER A 304 25.27 -22.36 -25.39
C SER A 304 26.56 -21.58 -25.12
N VAL A 305 27.72 -22.09 -25.56
CA VAL A 305 29.02 -21.42 -25.41
C VAL A 305 29.01 -20.01 -26.04
N ALA A 306 28.25 -19.82 -27.13
CA ALA A 306 28.04 -18.51 -27.75
C ALA A 306 27.14 -17.59 -26.91
N SER A 307 26.15 -18.14 -26.21
CA SER A 307 25.34 -17.41 -25.22
C SER A 307 26.19 -16.98 -24.01
N GLN A 308 27.12 -17.81 -23.56
CA GLN A 308 28.04 -17.46 -22.47
C GLN A 308 29.00 -16.31 -22.88
N ALA A 309 29.47 -16.31 -24.13
CA ALA A 309 30.36 -15.25 -24.67
C ALA A 309 29.63 -13.94 -25.04
N ALA A 310 28.41 -13.99 -25.57
CA ALA A 310 27.63 -12.78 -25.87
C ALA A 310 27.13 -12.06 -24.59
N TRP A 311 27.00 -12.80 -23.49
CA TRP A 311 26.57 -12.25 -22.19
C TRP A 311 27.69 -11.56 -21.41
N SER A 312 28.96 -11.95 -21.61
CA SER A 312 30.10 -11.32 -20.94
C SER A 312 30.30 -9.86 -21.32
N ASP A 313 29.90 -9.44 -22.52
CA ASP A 313 30.16 -8.09 -23.03
C ASP A 313 29.12 -7.03 -22.62
N VAL A 314 27.91 -7.42 -22.20
CA VAL A 314 26.79 -6.46 -21.99
C VAL A 314 26.29 -6.37 -20.53
N GLN A 315 26.40 -7.43 -19.71
CA GLN A 315 25.85 -7.44 -18.34
C GLN A 315 26.84 -7.69 -17.20
N ASP A 316 28.10 -8.04 -17.49
CA ASP A 316 29.07 -8.35 -16.43
C ASP A 316 29.78 -7.12 -15.83
N GLY A 317 29.61 -5.95 -16.47
CA GLY A 317 30.18 -4.69 -16.03
C GLY A 317 29.69 -4.21 -14.65
N PRO A 318 30.44 -3.29 -14.01
CA PRO A 318 30.05 -2.69 -12.74
C PRO A 318 28.70 -1.96 -12.84
N TYR A 319 28.03 -1.76 -11.70
CA TYR A 319 26.90 -0.84 -11.61
C TYR A 319 27.34 0.59 -11.94
N THR A 320 26.46 1.29 -12.63
CA THR A 320 26.66 2.68 -13.06
C THR A 320 25.99 3.67 -12.11
N GLU A 321 26.43 4.91 -12.14
CA GLU A 321 25.79 6.00 -11.37
C GLU A 321 24.32 6.21 -11.77
N ALA A 322 23.99 6.03 -13.06
CA ALA A 322 22.62 6.10 -13.55
C ALA A 322 21.73 4.98 -12.98
N GLU A 323 22.28 3.78 -12.73
CA GLU A 323 21.56 2.72 -12.03
C GLU A 323 21.35 3.05 -10.54
N LEU A 324 22.38 3.57 -9.89
CA LEU A 324 22.33 4.02 -8.49
C LEU A 324 21.24 5.07 -8.28
N GLU A 325 21.22 6.11 -9.11
CA GLU A 325 20.24 7.21 -8.98
C GLU A 325 18.80 6.71 -9.15
N ARG A 326 18.55 5.79 -10.10
CA ARG A 326 17.25 5.13 -10.27
C ARG A 326 16.80 4.36 -9.02
N VAL A 327 17.72 3.76 -8.27
CA VAL A 327 17.41 3.04 -7.02
C VAL A 327 17.06 4.02 -5.89
N LEU A 328 17.84 5.10 -5.78
CA LEU A 328 17.71 6.12 -4.74
C LEU A 328 16.46 6.99 -4.88
N GLN A 329 16.04 7.29 -6.11
CA GLN A 329 14.77 7.97 -6.38
C GLN A 329 13.57 7.21 -5.84
N LYS A 330 13.66 5.86 -5.80
CA LYS A 330 12.61 4.99 -5.23
C LYS A 330 12.67 4.91 -3.70
N CYS A 331 13.73 5.39 -3.04
CA CYS A 331 13.89 5.37 -1.59
C CYS A 331 13.11 6.52 -0.92
N LYS A 332 12.37 6.20 0.16
CA LYS A 332 11.64 7.19 0.96
C LYS A 332 12.47 7.53 2.20
N SER A 333 12.98 8.76 2.30
CA SER A 333 13.87 9.21 3.39
C SER A 333 13.30 9.00 4.79
N SER A 334 11.97 8.98 4.92
CA SER A 334 11.25 8.78 6.19
C SER A 334 11.14 7.33 6.66
N LYS A 335 11.48 6.33 5.82
CA LYS A 335 11.45 4.92 6.20
C LYS A 335 12.70 4.54 6.98
N ARG A 336 12.53 3.61 7.92
CA ARG A 336 13.60 3.08 8.78
C ARG A 336 14.20 1.81 8.18
N CYS A 337 15.46 1.55 8.52
CA CYS A 337 16.23 0.35 8.16
C CYS A 337 17.25 0.10 9.29
N LEU A 338 17.93 -1.05 9.24
CA LEU A 338 19.03 -1.36 10.15
C LEU A 338 20.30 -0.60 9.74
N HIS A 339 21.17 -0.30 10.71
CA HIS A 339 22.50 0.27 10.50
C HIS A 339 22.53 1.57 9.68
N GLY A 340 21.49 2.40 9.77
CA GLY A 340 21.42 3.67 9.05
C GLY A 340 20.00 4.13 8.77
N CYS A 341 19.85 5.02 7.78
CA CYS A 341 18.55 5.47 7.31
C CYS A 341 18.55 5.74 5.80
N PHE A 342 17.37 5.75 5.18
CA PHE A 342 17.28 6.07 3.76
C PHE A 342 17.53 7.56 3.46
N ALA A 343 17.49 8.45 4.46
CA ALA A 343 17.92 9.83 4.29
C ALA A 343 19.44 9.91 4.06
N LEU A 344 20.23 9.13 4.80
CA LEU A 344 21.68 8.97 4.59
C LEU A 344 21.98 8.45 3.19
N LEU A 345 21.30 7.38 2.75
CA LEU A 345 21.48 6.88 1.38
C LEU A 345 21.17 7.94 0.33
N LYS A 346 20.25 8.86 0.59
CA LYS A 346 19.84 9.91 -0.35
C LYS A 346 20.62 11.20 -0.24
N ALA A 347 21.55 11.33 0.71
CA ALA A 347 22.49 12.44 0.79
C ALA A 347 23.14 12.69 -0.59
N GLN A 348 23.21 13.96 -1.00
CA GLN A 348 23.79 14.39 -2.27
C GLN A 348 25.30 14.61 -2.20
N ASN A 349 25.95 14.27 -1.09
CA ASN A 349 27.41 14.24 -0.98
C ASN A 349 28.04 13.30 -2.02
N THR A 350 28.86 13.86 -2.93
CA THR A 350 29.46 13.16 -4.07
C THR A 350 30.38 12.00 -3.65
N LEU A 351 31.24 12.20 -2.65
CA LEU A 351 32.16 11.16 -2.17
C LEU A 351 31.39 9.97 -1.57
N HIS A 352 30.33 10.25 -0.81
CA HIS A 352 29.48 9.19 -0.28
C HIS A 352 28.73 8.44 -1.41
N ARG A 353 28.25 9.14 -2.44
CA ARG A 353 27.64 8.51 -3.63
C ARG A 353 28.62 7.55 -4.33
N GLN A 354 29.85 8.00 -4.54
CA GLN A 354 30.92 7.18 -5.11
C GLN A 354 31.21 5.97 -4.24
N LEU A 355 31.38 6.16 -2.92
CA LEU A 355 31.60 5.08 -1.97
C LEU A 355 30.48 4.04 -1.99
N LEU A 356 29.21 4.46 -2.00
CA LEU A 356 28.07 3.54 -2.09
C LEU A 356 28.11 2.69 -3.36
N LEU A 357 28.46 3.31 -4.50
CA LEU A 357 28.61 2.62 -5.78
C LEU A 357 29.79 1.64 -5.76
N SER A 358 30.95 2.09 -5.29
CA SER A 358 32.18 1.30 -5.18
C SER A 358 31.99 0.10 -4.24
N LEU A 359 31.24 0.24 -3.13
CA LEU A 359 30.88 -0.88 -2.26
C LEU A 359 29.95 -1.90 -2.92
N ALA A 360 28.92 -1.43 -3.63
CA ALA A 360 28.02 -2.32 -4.37
C ALA A 360 28.76 -3.05 -5.50
N ASN A 361 29.69 -2.36 -6.17
CA ASN A 361 30.55 -2.94 -7.19
C ASN A 361 31.57 -3.91 -6.61
N LEU A 362 32.09 -3.66 -5.41
CA LEU A 362 33.00 -4.59 -4.74
C LEU A 362 32.26 -5.90 -4.44
N SER A 363 31.03 -5.82 -3.93
CA SER A 363 30.16 -6.98 -3.71
C SER A 363 29.95 -7.78 -4.99
N ARG A 364 29.67 -7.11 -6.12
CA ARG A 364 29.55 -7.75 -7.44
C ARG A 364 30.87 -8.37 -7.88
N HIS A 365 31.97 -7.62 -7.85
CA HIS A 365 33.30 -8.07 -8.27
C HIS A 365 33.75 -9.31 -7.52
N VAL A 366 33.51 -9.36 -6.21
CA VAL A 366 33.79 -10.56 -5.42
C VAL A 366 32.71 -11.64 -5.55
N GLY A 367 31.54 -11.37 -6.13
CA GLY A 367 30.42 -12.31 -6.26
C GLY A 367 29.82 -12.75 -4.93
N LEU A 368 29.79 -11.87 -3.92
CA LEU A 368 29.36 -12.15 -2.55
C LEU A 368 28.61 -10.97 -1.95
N THR A 369 27.72 -11.21 -0.98
CA THR A 369 27.11 -10.14 -0.15
C THR A 369 27.91 -9.91 1.14
N SER A 370 27.79 -8.77 1.83
CA SER A 370 28.43 -8.66 3.16
C SER A 370 27.62 -9.44 4.21
N THR A 371 28.29 -10.06 5.18
CA THR A 371 27.62 -10.66 6.35
C THR A 371 26.82 -9.63 7.13
N ILE A 372 27.29 -8.37 7.17
CA ILE A 372 26.59 -7.23 7.80
C ILE A 372 25.27 -6.94 7.10
N TRP A 373 25.24 -7.02 5.77
CA TRP A 373 24.05 -6.76 4.96
C TRP A 373 23.07 -7.94 4.94
N SER A 374 23.55 -9.15 5.27
CA SER A 374 22.74 -10.37 5.27
C SER A 374 21.85 -10.54 6.52
N LEU A 375 22.11 -9.78 7.59
CA LEU A 375 21.29 -9.83 8.81
C LEU A 375 19.91 -9.22 8.54
N ARG A 376 18.85 -9.98 8.82
CA ARG A 376 17.48 -9.50 8.85
C ARG A 376 16.89 -9.58 10.26
N GLN A 377 16.22 -8.53 10.68
CA GLN A 377 15.58 -8.44 11.99
C GLN A 377 14.07 -8.58 11.83
N PHE A 378 13.47 -9.56 12.49
CA PHE A 378 12.02 -9.72 12.53
C PHE A 378 11.40 -8.70 13.48
N ALA A 379 10.61 -7.80 12.91
CA ALA A 379 9.68 -6.97 13.64
C ALA A 379 8.28 -7.54 13.43
N HIS A 380 7.57 -7.85 14.50
CA HIS A 380 6.21 -8.38 14.39
C HIS A 380 5.21 -7.24 14.21
N ILE A 381 4.30 -7.37 13.25
CA ILE A 381 3.16 -6.47 13.08
C ILE A 381 1.86 -7.19 13.40
N ARG A 382 0.86 -6.47 13.90
CA ARG A 382 -0.47 -7.04 14.12
C ARG A 382 -1.10 -7.44 12.78
N LYS A 383 -1.50 -8.70 12.67
CA LYS A 383 -2.24 -9.28 11.53
C LYS A 383 -3.75 -9.09 11.68
N SER A 384 -4.29 -9.39 12.86
CA SER A 384 -5.72 -9.31 13.17
C SER A 384 -5.96 -9.24 14.68
N GLY A 385 -7.22 -9.07 15.10
CA GLY A 385 -7.62 -9.15 16.51
C GLY A 385 -7.38 -7.87 17.33
N SER A 386 -7.32 -8.03 18.65
CA SER A 386 -7.22 -6.94 19.62
C SER A 386 -5.97 -6.06 19.45
N MET A 387 -6.04 -4.84 19.97
CA MET A 387 -4.91 -3.92 20.13
C MET A 387 -3.87 -4.43 21.14
N VAL A 388 -4.27 -5.28 22.08
CA VAL A 388 -3.33 -6.02 22.93
C VAL A 388 -3.27 -7.44 22.38
N VAL A 389 -2.16 -7.78 21.74
CA VAL A 389 -1.97 -9.06 21.08
C VAL A 389 -1.51 -10.08 22.11
N ARG A 390 -2.39 -11.03 22.40
CA ARG A 390 -2.22 -12.09 23.40
C ARG A 390 -1.81 -13.44 22.82
N ARG A 391 -1.91 -13.60 21.50
CA ARG A 391 -1.62 -14.87 20.81
C ARG A 391 -0.73 -14.62 19.60
N ILE A 392 0.24 -15.50 19.38
CA ILE A 392 1.23 -15.38 18.29
C ILE A 392 0.56 -15.41 16.91
N GLN A 393 -0.50 -16.20 16.73
CA GLN A 393 -1.27 -16.28 15.47
C GLN A 393 -1.85 -14.93 14.98
N CYS A 394 -1.98 -13.94 15.88
CA CYS A 394 -2.43 -12.59 15.56
C CYS A 394 -1.30 -11.67 15.11
N LEU A 395 -0.07 -12.17 15.02
CA LEU A 395 1.12 -11.47 14.55
C LEU A 395 1.54 -11.95 13.16
N ARG A 396 2.22 -11.06 12.44
CA ARG A 396 2.92 -11.37 11.18
C ARG A 396 4.38 -10.91 11.31
N PRO A 397 5.36 -11.77 11.05
CA PRO A 397 6.76 -11.36 11.00
C PRO A 397 6.99 -10.50 9.74
N ILE A 398 7.64 -9.35 9.89
CA ILE A 398 8.21 -8.59 8.77
C ILE A 398 9.70 -8.41 8.98
N SER A 399 10.47 -8.43 7.90
CA SER A 399 11.93 -8.33 7.95
C SER A 399 12.37 -6.89 7.73
N LEU A 400 13.12 -6.34 8.69
CA LEU A 400 13.93 -5.15 8.52
C LEU A 400 15.33 -5.58 8.05
N THR A 401 15.87 -4.85 7.08
CA THR A 401 17.24 -5.08 6.55
C THR A 401 18.06 -3.81 6.64
N THR A 402 19.36 -3.93 6.39
CA THR A 402 20.26 -2.76 6.36
C THR A 402 19.96 -1.84 5.19
N ASP A 403 20.42 -0.59 5.30
CA ASP A 403 20.36 0.39 4.21
C ASP A 403 21.12 -0.10 2.96
N MET A 404 22.32 -0.64 3.14
CA MET A 404 23.13 -1.21 2.05
C MET A 404 22.50 -2.44 1.41
N ALA A 405 21.84 -3.32 2.17
CA ALA A 405 21.07 -4.44 1.60
C ALA A 405 19.97 -3.90 0.67
N HIS A 406 19.26 -2.85 1.09
CA HIS A 406 18.22 -2.23 0.27
C HIS A 406 18.77 -1.63 -1.03
N LEU A 407 19.97 -1.04 -0.99
CA LEU A 407 20.65 -0.49 -2.15
C LEU A 407 21.06 -1.60 -3.14
N VAL A 408 21.81 -2.59 -2.65
CA VAL A 408 22.32 -3.71 -3.47
C VAL A 408 21.17 -4.52 -4.07
N ASP A 409 20.12 -4.82 -3.30
CA ASP A 409 18.92 -5.48 -3.81
C ASP A 409 18.26 -4.70 -4.94
N GLY A 410 18.24 -3.36 -4.83
CA GLY A 410 17.66 -2.48 -5.84
C GLY A 410 18.46 -2.46 -7.14
N LEU A 411 19.79 -2.45 -7.04
CA LEU A 411 20.70 -2.51 -8.19
C LEU A 411 20.58 -3.86 -8.90
N TRP A 412 20.67 -4.96 -8.14
CA TRP A 412 20.51 -6.32 -8.66
C TRP A 412 19.14 -6.53 -9.31
N LEU A 413 18.06 -6.06 -8.65
CA LEU A 413 16.71 -6.19 -9.19
C LEU A 413 16.54 -5.38 -10.48
N ASN A 414 17.08 -4.17 -10.58
CA ASN A 414 16.95 -3.37 -11.79
C ASN A 414 17.51 -4.08 -13.04
N ARG A 415 18.55 -4.93 -12.90
CA ARG A 415 19.11 -5.73 -14.00
C ARG A 415 18.33 -7.00 -14.31
N ASN A 416 17.77 -7.64 -13.29
CA ASN A 416 17.18 -8.98 -13.42
C ASN A 416 15.65 -9.00 -13.42
N ARG A 417 14.99 -7.87 -13.13
CA ARG A 417 13.53 -7.78 -12.99
C ARG A 417 12.77 -8.27 -14.22
N LEU A 418 13.12 -7.79 -15.42
CA LEU A 418 12.37 -8.13 -16.64
C LEU A 418 12.45 -9.62 -16.96
N LYS A 419 13.61 -10.24 -16.69
CA LYS A 419 13.84 -11.68 -16.86
C LYS A 419 12.90 -12.51 -15.96
N MET A 420 12.85 -12.13 -14.68
CA MET A 420 11.96 -12.78 -13.69
C MET A 420 10.48 -12.55 -13.99
N GLU A 421 10.10 -11.33 -14.38
CA GLU A 421 8.72 -11.00 -14.77
C GLU A 421 8.29 -11.79 -16.02
N ALA A 422 9.19 -11.99 -16.99
CA ALA A 422 8.92 -12.81 -18.17
C ALA A 422 8.64 -14.29 -17.81
N LEU A 423 9.44 -14.89 -16.91
CA LEU A 423 9.19 -16.26 -16.45
C LEU A 423 7.85 -16.37 -15.68
N ALA A 424 7.60 -15.45 -14.76
CA ALA A 424 6.37 -15.40 -13.96
C ALA A 424 5.11 -15.19 -14.82
N GLY A 425 5.25 -14.51 -15.96
CA GLY A 425 4.21 -14.30 -16.97
C GLY A 425 3.19 -13.22 -16.64
N PRO A 426 2.34 -12.84 -17.61
CA PRO A 426 1.50 -11.64 -17.53
C PRO A 426 0.33 -11.75 -16.54
N CYS A 427 -0.03 -12.97 -16.12
CA CYS A 427 -1.10 -13.19 -15.14
C CYS A 427 -0.61 -13.11 -13.68
N GLN A 428 0.70 -13.02 -13.44
CA GLN A 428 1.29 -12.75 -12.13
C GLN A 428 1.59 -11.25 -11.99
N VAL A 429 0.71 -10.53 -11.31
CA VAL A 429 0.79 -9.07 -11.19
C VAL A 429 1.36 -8.59 -9.85
N GLY A 430 1.65 -9.51 -8.92
CA GLY A 430 2.23 -9.21 -7.61
C GLY A 430 3.57 -8.48 -7.73
N GLY A 431 3.65 -7.25 -7.23
CA GLY A 431 4.85 -6.41 -7.37
C GLY A 431 5.09 -5.80 -8.75
N VAL A 432 4.24 -6.11 -9.74
CA VAL A 432 4.35 -5.64 -11.14
C VAL A 432 3.29 -4.56 -11.44
N SER A 433 2.02 -4.88 -11.23
CA SER A 433 0.88 -4.03 -11.56
C SER A 433 -0.16 -3.96 -10.42
N GLY A 434 -1.29 -3.27 -10.64
CA GLY A 434 -2.31 -3.04 -9.61
C GLY A 434 -3.31 -4.20 -9.50
N THR A 435 -3.68 -4.57 -8.26
CA THR A 435 -4.62 -5.67 -7.95
C THR A 435 -5.99 -5.53 -8.61
N GLN A 436 -6.52 -4.30 -8.68
CA GLN A 436 -7.87 -4.04 -9.20
C GLN A 436 -8.07 -4.49 -10.65
N LEU A 437 -7.05 -4.35 -11.50
CA LEU A 437 -7.16 -4.72 -12.91
C LEU A 437 -7.18 -6.24 -13.07
N LEU A 438 -6.42 -6.97 -12.25
CA LEU A 438 -6.49 -8.44 -12.20
C LEU A 438 -7.89 -8.92 -11.80
N LEU A 439 -8.46 -8.34 -10.75
CA LEU A 439 -9.82 -8.68 -10.30
C LEU A 439 -10.89 -8.32 -11.37
N LEU A 440 -10.68 -7.23 -12.12
CA LEU A 440 -11.54 -6.88 -13.23
C LEU A 440 -11.49 -7.94 -14.34
N ALA A 441 -10.35 -8.62 -14.55
CA ALA A 441 -10.27 -9.72 -15.51
C ALA A 441 -11.22 -10.88 -15.15
N ILE A 442 -11.38 -11.21 -13.86
CA ILE A 442 -12.34 -12.23 -13.40
C ILE A 442 -13.77 -11.83 -13.79
N LEU A 443 -14.15 -10.59 -13.49
CA LEU A 443 -15.48 -10.06 -13.82
C LEU A 443 -15.74 -10.06 -15.33
N LEU A 444 -14.77 -9.57 -16.13
CA LEU A 444 -14.90 -9.53 -17.59
C LEU A 444 -15.00 -10.95 -18.18
N LEU A 445 -14.21 -11.91 -17.68
CA LEU A 445 -14.29 -13.31 -18.12
C LEU A 445 -15.67 -13.90 -17.82
N ALA A 446 -16.20 -13.67 -16.62
CA ALA A 446 -17.52 -14.14 -16.22
C ALA A 446 -18.62 -13.60 -17.15
N GLN A 447 -18.60 -12.29 -17.43
CA GLN A 447 -19.59 -11.65 -18.31
C GLN A 447 -19.53 -12.16 -19.76
N VAL A 448 -18.33 -12.40 -20.30
CA VAL A 448 -18.20 -12.96 -21.67
C VAL A 448 -18.76 -14.38 -21.72
N ARG A 449 -18.39 -15.22 -20.74
CA ARG A 449 -18.78 -16.63 -20.73
C ARG A 449 -20.27 -16.79 -20.51
N ASP A 450 -20.87 -16.04 -19.59
CA ASP A 450 -22.31 -16.03 -19.35
C ASP A 450 -23.08 -15.59 -20.61
N TYR A 451 -22.61 -14.57 -21.32
CA TYR A 451 -23.19 -14.18 -22.62
C TYR A 451 -23.15 -15.30 -23.67
N GLN A 452 -22.12 -16.16 -23.64
CA GLN A 452 -21.96 -17.29 -24.56
C GLN A 452 -22.63 -18.58 -24.05
N GLY A 453 -23.34 -18.52 -22.92
CA GLY A 453 -23.96 -19.71 -22.28
C GLY A 453 -22.93 -20.68 -21.71
N LEU A 454 -21.71 -20.22 -21.41
CA LEU A 454 -20.62 -21.03 -20.90
C LEU A 454 -20.49 -20.92 -19.38
N PRO A 455 -20.30 -22.04 -18.68
CA PRO A 455 -20.08 -22.04 -17.23
C PRO A 455 -18.70 -21.45 -16.87
N LEU A 456 -18.61 -20.87 -15.67
CA LEU A 456 -17.37 -20.41 -15.07
C LEU A 456 -17.37 -20.67 -13.57
N TYR A 457 -16.30 -21.30 -13.11
CA TYR A 457 -16.01 -21.58 -11.71
C TYR A 457 -14.68 -20.93 -11.35
N LEU A 458 -14.51 -20.60 -10.07
CA LEU A 458 -13.25 -20.13 -9.52
C LEU A 458 -12.72 -21.12 -8.50
N ALA A 459 -11.51 -21.62 -8.71
CA ALA A 459 -10.70 -22.23 -7.66
C ALA A 459 -9.80 -21.15 -7.03
N ILE A 460 -10.05 -20.83 -5.76
CA ILE A 460 -9.36 -19.77 -5.03
C ILE A 460 -8.41 -20.45 -4.05
N LEU A 461 -7.11 -20.17 -4.15
CA LEU A 461 -6.06 -20.87 -3.42
C LEU A 461 -5.37 -19.95 -2.41
N ASP A 462 -5.11 -20.47 -1.20
CA ASP A 462 -4.35 -19.79 -0.13
C ASP A 462 -3.18 -20.70 0.29
N LEU A 463 -1.94 -20.23 0.15
CA LEU A 463 -0.75 -20.97 0.60
C LEU A 463 -0.47 -20.69 2.09
N LYS A 464 -0.26 -21.75 2.87
CA LYS A 464 0.09 -21.64 4.29
C LYS A 464 1.54 -21.15 4.42
N TRP A 465 1.71 -20.02 5.10
CA TRP A 465 3.02 -19.43 5.41
C TRP A 465 3.93 -19.24 4.18
N ALA A 466 3.36 -18.90 3.03
CA ALA A 466 3.98 -18.93 1.70
C ALA A 466 5.44 -18.41 1.66
N PHE A 467 5.69 -17.23 2.25
CA PHE A 467 7.02 -16.63 2.28
C PHE A 467 7.96 -17.26 3.32
N ASP A 468 7.43 -17.78 4.42
CA ASP A 468 8.23 -18.26 5.54
C ASP A 468 8.77 -19.68 5.27
N VAL A 469 8.05 -20.48 4.45
CA VAL A 469 8.41 -21.88 4.13
C VAL A 469 9.02 -22.08 2.74
N ALA A 470 9.12 -21.02 1.93
CA ALA A 470 9.63 -21.11 0.57
C ALA A 470 11.03 -21.74 0.53
N ARG A 471 11.18 -22.89 -0.14
CA ARG A 471 12.46 -23.62 -0.19
C ARG A 471 13.51 -22.84 -0.99
N LEU A 472 14.67 -22.61 -0.38
CA LEU A 472 15.74 -21.78 -0.97
C LEU A 472 16.25 -22.34 -2.32
N ASN A 473 16.49 -23.64 -2.43
CA ASN A 473 17.00 -24.24 -3.67
C ASN A 473 16.00 -24.16 -4.83
N ASN A 474 14.71 -24.24 -4.55
CA ASN A 474 13.70 -24.04 -5.60
C ASN A 474 13.70 -22.59 -6.09
N MET A 475 13.89 -21.61 -5.18
CA MET A 475 14.03 -20.20 -5.57
C MET A 475 15.32 -19.95 -6.36
N ARG A 476 16.45 -20.56 -5.98
CA ARG A 476 17.72 -20.48 -6.73
C ARG A 476 17.58 -21.03 -8.15
N LEU A 477 16.93 -22.18 -8.30
CA LEU A 477 16.68 -22.79 -9.59
C LEU A 477 15.74 -21.92 -10.43
N ALA A 478 14.65 -21.42 -9.84
CA ALA A 478 13.72 -20.52 -10.53
C ALA A 478 14.38 -19.22 -11.01
N CYS A 479 15.37 -18.68 -10.26
CA CYS A 479 16.19 -17.56 -10.74
C CYS A 479 17.03 -17.94 -11.97
N SER A 480 17.63 -19.13 -11.98
CA SER A 480 18.40 -19.63 -13.12
C SER A 480 17.50 -19.86 -14.34
N GLU A 481 16.33 -20.49 -14.16
CA GLU A 481 15.31 -20.69 -15.20
C GLU A 481 14.79 -19.36 -15.77
N ALA A 482 14.78 -18.29 -14.97
CA ALA A 482 14.43 -16.96 -15.46
C ALA A 482 15.53 -16.33 -16.34
N GLY A 483 16.73 -16.90 -16.38
CA GLY A 483 17.90 -16.31 -17.06
C GLY A 483 18.72 -15.36 -16.19
N VAL A 484 18.59 -15.44 -14.86
CA VAL A 484 19.60 -14.84 -13.97
C VAL A 484 20.81 -15.75 -13.98
N CYS A 485 21.95 -15.24 -14.45
CA CYS A 485 23.16 -16.04 -14.59
C CYS A 485 24.41 -15.30 -14.10
N GLY A 486 25.56 -15.98 -14.15
CA GLY A 486 26.87 -15.44 -13.85
C GLY A 486 26.97 -14.86 -12.44
N ILE A 487 27.63 -13.71 -12.30
CA ILE A 487 27.82 -13.03 -11.01
C ILE A 487 26.49 -12.69 -10.33
N ASP A 488 25.45 -12.30 -11.08
CA ASP A 488 24.14 -11.98 -10.49
C ASP A 488 23.49 -13.19 -9.84
N TRP A 489 23.65 -14.38 -10.44
CA TRP A 489 23.16 -15.61 -9.83
C TRP A 489 23.98 -15.99 -8.58
N LEU A 490 25.31 -15.84 -8.64
CA LEU A 490 26.17 -16.09 -7.48
C LEU A 490 25.85 -15.17 -6.29
N LEU A 491 25.50 -13.90 -6.55
CA LEU A 491 25.07 -12.97 -5.51
C LEU A 491 23.81 -13.44 -4.79
N ILE A 492 22.77 -13.85 -5.53
CA ILE A 492 21.51 -14.29 -4.91
C ILE A 492 21.67 -15.65 -4.21
N ASP A 493 22.48 -16.56 -4.77
CA ASP A 493 22.84 -17.84 -4.14
C ASP A 493 23.50 -17.61 -2.77
N ASP A 494 24.40 -16.64 -2.72
CA ASP A 494 25.15 -16.29 -1.53
C ASP A 494 24.33 -15.54 -0.49
N VAL A 495 23.41 -14.66 -0.92
CA VAL A 495 22.40 -14.04 -0.04
C VAL A 495 21.58 -15.11 0.68
N PHE A 496 21.06 -16.10 -0.05
CA PHE A 496 20.29 -17.19 0.54
C PHE A 496 21.15 -18.13 1.41
N SER A 497 22.44 -18.24 1.14
CA SER A 497 23.35 -19.10 1.92
C SER A 497 23.69 -18.48 3.28
N LEU A 498 23.73 -17.15 3.36
CA LEU A 498 24.06 -16.46 4.60
C LEU A 498 22.85 -16.17 5.48
N ASP A 499 21.68 -15.90 4.88
CA ASP A 499 20.47 -15.35 5.52
C ASP A 499 20.38 -15.67 7.02
N ARG A 500 20.72 -14.66 7.85
CA ARG A 500 20.72 -14.75 9.32
C ARG A 500 19.59 -13.91 9.89
N GLN A 501 18.95 -14.43 10.93
CA GLN A 501 17.78 -13.80 11.54
C GLN A 501 17.97 -13.52 13.01
N CYS A 502 17.33 -12.46 13.50
CA CYS A 502 17.05 -12.26 14.92
C CYS A 502 15.63 -11.71 15.09
N VAL A 503 15.00 -11.95 16.23
CA VAL A 503 13.70 -11.37 16.59
C VAL A 503 13.93 -10.15 17.46
N HIS A 504 13.11 -9.12 17.22
CA HIS A 504 13.09 -7.92 18.03
C HIS A 504 11.74 -7.70 18.68
N LEU A 505 11.77 -7.55 20.01
CA LEU A 505 10.60 -7.28 20.85
C LEU A 505 10.98 -6.32 21.96
N HIS A 506 10.20 -5.24 22.14
CA HIS A 506 10.37 -4.26 23.24
C HIS A 506 11.78 -3.66 23.44
N GLY A 507 12.66 -3.73 22.43
CA GLY A 507 14.04 -3.24 22.55
C GLY A 507 15.06 -4.32 22.88
N LEU A 508 14.60 -5.54 23.12
CA LEU A 508 15.41 -6.73 23.25
C LEU A 508 15.57 -7.40 21.89
N LEU A 509 16.70 -8.09 21.73
CA LEU A 509 17.02 -8.91 20.57
C LEU A 509 17.21 -10.35 21.02
N SER A 510 16.67 -11.30 20.26
CA SER A 510 17.03 -12.70 20.41
C SER A 510 18.48 -12.93 19.99
N GLN A 511 19.01 -14.12 20.32
CA GLN A 511 20.20 -14.63 19.64
C GLN A 511 19.97 -14.73 18.13
N VAL A 512 21.05 -14.71 17.36
CA VAL A 512 21.00 -14.89 15.91
C VAL A 512 20.80 -16.37 15.59
N PHE A 513 19.83 -16.67 14.72
CA PHE A 513 19.51 -18.02 14.26
C PHE A 513 19.41 -18.07 12.73
N VAL A 514 19.26 -19.28 12.18
CA VAL A 514 19.15 -19.55 10.74
C VAL A 514 17.97 -20.50 10.52
N LEU A 515 17.04 -20.11 9.67
CA LEU A 515 15.83 -20.90 9.36
C LEU A 515 16.05 -21.95 8.25
N GLY A 516 17.02 -21.75 7.35
CA GLY A 516 17.26 -22.66 6.22
C GLY A 516 16.16 -22.66 5.13
N CYS A 517 15.06 -21.94 5.33
CA CYS A 517 14.00 -21.70 4.36
C CYS A 517 13.43 -20.28 4.47
N GLY A 518 12.51 -19.98 3.55
CA GLY A 518 11.76 -18.75 3.50
C GLY A 518 12.52 -17.60 2.84
N ILE A 519 11.78 -16.55 2.50
CA ILE A 519 12.29 -15.36 1.85
C ILE A 519 11.89 -14.11 2.64
N ALA A 520 12.82 -13.18 2.79
CA ALA A 520 12.64 -12.03 3.66
C ALA A 520 11.49 -11.13 3.19
N GLN A 521 10.43 -11.01 4.01
CA GLN A 521 9.31 -10.10 3.81
C GLN A 521 9.75 -8.65 4.07
N GLY A 522 10.35 -7.99 3.08
CA GLY A 522 10.84 -6.62 3.19
C GLY A 522 12.01 -6.25 2.26
N ARG A 523 12.74 -7.26 1.75
CA ARG A 523 13.78 -7.06 0.72
C ARG A 523 13.19 -6.78 -0.65
N ARG A 524 13.92 -6.03 -1.50
CA ARG A 524 13.35 -5.52 -2.77
C ARG A 524 13.13 -6.61 -3.79
N PHE A 525 14.01 -7.60 -3.86
CA PHE A 525 13.91 -8.69 -4.84
C PHE A 525 12.89 -9.78 -4.42
N SER A 526 12.50 -9.86 -3.14
CA SER A 526 11.80 -11.02 -2.59
C SER A 526 10.55 -11.41 -3.36
N VAL A 527 9.70 -10.43 -3.67
CA VAL A 527 8.44 -10.68 -4.39
C VAL A 527 8.71 -11.24 -5.79
N HIS A 528 9.72 -10.73 -6.50
CA HIS A 528 10.03 -11.18 -7.85
C HIS A 528 10.61 -12.60 -7.86
N VAL A 529 11.51 -12.91 -6.93
CA VAL A 529 12.06 -14.28 -6.81
C VAL A 529 10.97 -15.28 -6.40
N PHE A 530 10.10 -14.89 -5.47
CA PHE A 530 8.97 -15.74 -5.07
C PHE A 530 7.97 -15.95 -6.21
N ASN A 531 7.71 -14.93 -7.04
CA ASN A 531 6.88 -15.07 -8.23
C ASN A 531 7.47 -16.05 -9.26
N CYS A 532 8.80 -16.10 -9.43
CA CYS A 532 9.45 -17.12 -10.26
C CYS A 532 9.18 -18.53 -9.72
N LEU A 533 9.27 -18.74 -8.41
CA LEU A 533 8.91 -20.02 -7.78
C LEU A 533 7.45 -20.41 -8.05
N LEU A 534 6.53 -19.44 -8.01
CA LEU A 534 5.11 -19.67 -8.28
C LEU A 534 4.79 -19.96 -9.76
N SER A 535 5.70 -19.69 -10.70
CA SER A 535 5.54 -20.15 -12.08
C SER A 535 5.41 -21.68 -12.15
N GLY A 536 5.98 -22.41 -11.18
CA GLY A 536 5.78 -23.84 -11.01
C GLY A 536 4.30 -24.21 -10.78
N LEU A 537 3.56 -23.44 -9.97
CA LEU A 537 2.13 -23.68 -9.73
C LEU A 537 1.33 -23.49 -11.02
N ARG A 538 1.62 -22.41 -11.76
CA ARG A 538 1.03 -22.16 -13.09
C ARG A 538 1.27 -23.34 -14.03
N ASN A 539 2.48 -23.90 -14.03
CA ASN A 539 2.81 -25.06 -14.86
C ASN A 539 2.06 -26.33 -14.42
N GLU A 540 1.90 -26.58 -13.10
CA GLU A 540 1.10 -27.71 -12.60
C GLU A 540 -0.39 -27.58 -12.93
N VAL A 541 -0.91 -26.36 -13.01
CA VAL A 541 -2.28 -26.08 -13.46
C VAL A 541 -2.40 -26.31 -14.97
N ARG A 542 -1.47 -25.81 -15.78
CA ARG A 542 -1.46 -26.06 -17.23
C ARG A 542 -1.39 -27.56 -17.56
N ARG A 543 -0.81 -28.41 -16.70
CA ARG A 543 -0.84 -29.86 -16.93
C ARG A 543 -2.24 -30.47 -16.86
N VAL A 544 -3.13 -29.93 -16.02
CA VAL A 544 -4.50 -30.42 -15.88
C VAL A 544 -5.50 -29.61 -16.71
N LEU A 545 -5.17 -28.36 -17.03
CA LEU A 545 -5.96 -27.42 -17.83
C LEU A 545 -5.04 -26.75 -18.88
N PRO A 546 -4.63 -27.47 -19.94
CA PRO A 546 -3.61 -27.03 -20.91
C PRO A 546 -4.04 -25.81 -21.69
N ASP A 547 -5.32 -25.75 -22.07
CA ASP A 547 -5.88 -24.65 -22.84
C ASP A 547 -6.36 -23.49 -21.96
N GLY A 548 -6.20 -23.62 -20.62
CA GLY A 548 -6.79 -22.69 -19.65
C GLY A 548 -8.31 -22.64 -19.79
N VAL A 549 -8.91 -21.50 -19.44
CA VAL A 549 -10.33 -21.23 -19.72
C VAL A 549 -10.40 -20.20 -20.84
N CYS A 550 -11.01 -20.58 -21.97
CA CYS A 550 -11.12 -19.66 -23.09
C CYS A 550 -12.23 -18.63 -22.86
N ALA A 551 -11.93 -17.39 -23.22
CA ALA A 551 -12.91 -16.33 -23.10
C ALA A 551 -13.90 -16.33 -24.26
N TRP A 552 -13.46 -16.67 -25.48
CA TRP A 552 -14.25 -16.37 -26.68
C TRP A 552 -14.33 -17.52 -27.68
N LEU A 553 -15.55 -17.96 -28.00
CA LEU A 553 -15.81 -18.96 -29.03
C LEU A 553 -16.01 -18.38 -30.44
N PRO A 554 -15.58 -19.09 -31.49
CA PRO A 554 -15.96 -18.79 -32.87
C PRO A 554 -17.49 -18.85 -33.08
N ARG A 555 -18.02 -18.08 -34.05
CA ARG A 555 -19.47 -18.05 -34.34
C ARG A 555 -20.06 -19.41 -34.70
N SER A 556 -19.32 -20.23 -35.44
CA SER A 556 -19.74 -21.60 -35.78
C SER A 556 -19.91 -22.47 -34.54
N VAL A 557 -18.96 -22.40 -33.60
CA VAL A 557 -19.01 -23.10 -32.32
C VAL A 557 -20.14 -22.58 -31.43
N MET A 558 -20.33 -21.26 -31.33
CA MET A 558 -21.46 -20.70 -30.57
C MET A 558 -22.81 -21.17 -31.11
N ARG A 559 -22.95 -21.33 -32.43
CA ARG A 559 -24.16 -21.89 -33.04
C ARG A 559 -24.38 -23.34 -32.60
N ALA A 560 -23.33 -24.15 -32.55
CA ALA A 560 -23.40 -25.52 -32.06
C ALA A 560 -23.85 -25.56 -30.59
N VAL A 561 -23.24 -24.74 -29.72
CA VAL A 561 -23.58 -24.63 -28.29
C VAL A 561 -25.05 -24.24 -28.10
N SER A 562 -25.59 -23.34 -28.92
CA SER A 562 -27.00 -22.94 -28.83
C SER A 562 -28.00 -24.05 -29.21
N CYS A 563 -27.53 -25.12 -29.86
CA CYS A 563 -28.35 -26.26 -30.28
C CYS A 563 -28.22 -27.48 -29.36
N VAL A 564 -27.32 -27.43 -28.36
CA VAL A 564 -27.06 -28.54 -27.44
C VAL A 564 -27.39 -28.11 -26.02
N ASP A 565 -28.05 -28.99 -25.26
CA ASP A 565 -28.12 -28.82 -23.81
C ASP A 565 -26.75 -29.15 -23.20
N LEU A 566 -25.97 -28.09 -22.96
CA LEU A 566 -24.62 -28.21 -22.42
C LEU A 566 -24.63 -28.81 -21.01
N ALA A 567 -25.69 -28.58 -20.22
CA ALA A 567 -25.80 -28.93 -18.81
C ALA A 567 -27.03 -29.83 -18.52
N GLY A 568 -27.17 -30.90 -19.29
CA GLY A 568 -28.29 -31.84 -19.14
C GLY A 568 -28.27 -32.64 -17.82
N PRO A 569 -29.44 -33.13 -17.35
CA PRO A 569 -29.58 -33.84 -16.08
C PRO A 569 -28.92 -35.23 -16.06
N ASN A 570 -28.64 -35.80 -17.23
CA ASN A 570 -28.03 -37.13 -17.39
C ASN A 570 -26.49 -37.07 -17.52
N LEU A 571 -25.88 -35.89 -17.43
CA LEU A 571 -24.42 -35.74 -17.54
C LEU A 571 -23.74 -36.06 -16.22
N ASP A 572 -22.56 -36.67 -16.29
CA ASP A 572 -21.68 -36.79 -15.15
C ASP A 572 -20.96 -35.45 -14.91
N TYR A 573 -21.21 -34.85 -13.74
CA TYR A 573 -20.57 -33.62 -13.26
C TYR A 573 -19.35 -33.89 -12.37
N THR A 574 -19.13 -35.14 -11.97
CA THR A 574 -18.07 -35.55 -11.04
C THR A 574 -16.80 -36.03 -11.75
N SER A 575 -16.92 -36.34 -13.05
CA SER A 575 -15.82 -36.72 -13.94
C SER A 575 -14.77 -35.61 -14.06
N MET A 576 -13.52 -36.03 -14.24
CA MET A 576 -12.42 -35.13 -14.59
C MET A 576 -12.29 -35.06 -16.12
N PRO A 577 -11.87 -33.91 -16.69
CA PRO A 577 -11.66 -33.79 -18.13
C PRO A 577 -10.58 -34.77 -18.62
N GLN A 578 -10.88 -35.53 -19.67
CA GLN A 578 -10.02 -36.52 -20.30
C GLN A 578 -9.54 -36.03 -21.67
N GLN A 579 -8.37 -35.38 -21.69
CA GLN A 579 -7.82 -34.81 -22.93
C GLN A 579 -7.57 -35.84 -24.04
N GLU A 580 -7.15 -37.06 -23.69
CA GLU A 580 -6.90 -38.13 -24.66
C GLU A 580 -8.17 -38.49 -25.46
N THR A 581 -9.34 -38.35 -24.84
CA THR A 581 -10.64 -38.60 -25.51
C THR A 581 -10.95 -37.51 -26.55
N LEU A 582 -10.48 -36.28 -26.34
CA LEU A 582 -10.75 -35.13 -27.21
C LEU A 582 -9.75 -35.01 -28.37
N LYS A 583 -8.52 -35.49 -28.16
CA LYS A 583 -7.39 -35.31 -29.09
C LYS A 583 -7.67 -35.78 -30.52
N PRO A 584 -8.25 -36.97 -30.79
CA PRO A 584 -8.53 -37.41 -32.17
C PRO A 584 -9.50 -36.47 -32.89
N PHE A 585 -10.51 -35.95 -32.18
CA PHE A 585 -11.46 -34.99 -32.75
C PHE A 585 -10.78 -33.66 -33.06
N LEU A 586 -10.01 -33.10 -32.12
CA LEU A 586 -9.34 -31.81 -32.29
C LEU A 586 -8.33 -31.84 -33.44
N GLU A 587 -7.55 -32.92 -33.56
CA GLU A 587 -6.59 -33.09 -34.67
C GLU A 587 -7.27 -33.16 -36.04
N ARG A 588 -8.44 -33.82 -36.12
CA ARG A 588 -9.26 -33.88 -37.34
C ARG A 588 -9.86 -32.51 -37.65
N PHE A 589 -10.50 -31.89 -36.66
CA PHE A 589 -11.17 -30.58 -36.79
C PHE A 589 -10.21 -29.46 -37.22
N GLN A 590 -8.94 -29.52 -36.78
CA GLN A 590 -7.91 -28.56 -37.20
C GLN A 590 -7.37 -28.79 -38.62
N LYS A 591 -7.41 -30.04 -39.12
CA LYS A 591 -6.93 -30.39 -40.47
C LYS A 591 -7.98 -30.12 -41.55
N ASP A 592 -9.25 -30.32 -41.21
CA ASP A 592 -10.33 -30.22 -42.17
C ASP A 592 -10.71 -28.75 -42.42
N ALA A 593 -10.58 -28.30 -43.67
CA ALA A 593 -10.99 -26.96 -44.09
C ALA A 593 -12.52 -26.86 -44.24
N LEU A 594 -13.23 -27.07 -43.13
CA LEU A 594 -14.69 -27.10 -43.08
C LEU A 594 -15.30 -25.70 -43.20
N LEU A 595 -16.42 -25.60 -43.90
CA LEU A 595 -17.24 -24.38 -43.91
C LEU A 595 -17.88 -24.16 -42.53
N PRO A 596 -18.22 -22.91 -42.14
CA PRO A 596 -18.72 -22.62 -40.79
C PRO A 596 -19.96 -23.41 -40.33
N HIS A 597 -20.84 -23.80 -41.26
CA HIS A 597 -22.01 -24.61 -40.94
C HIS A 597 -21.67 -26.10 -40.74
N GLN A 598 -20.67 -26.61 -41.43
CA GLN A 598 -20.13 -27.97 -41.23
C GLN A 598 -19.41 -28.04 -39.88
N GLN A 599 -18.58 -27.03 -39.57
CA GLN A 599 -17.95 -26.89 -38.26
C GLN A 599 -18.97 -26.91 -37.12
N ALA A 600 -20.07 -26.15 -37.26
CA ALA A 600 -21.12 -26.11 -36.24
C ALA A 600 -21.76 -27.50 -36.02
N ARG A 601 -22.04 -28.23 -37.11
CA ARG A 601 -22.64 -29.56 -37.04
C ARG A 601 -21.69 -30.58 -36.40
N GLU A 602 -20.42 -30.60 -36.81
CA GLU A 602 -19.45 -31.53 -36.24
C GLU A 602 -19.22 -31.29 -34.74
N VAL A 603 -19.15 -30.02 -34.33
CA VAL A 603 -19.02 -29.68 -32.91
C VAL A 603 -20.28 -30.07 -32.14
N GLN A 604 -21.47 -29.86 -32.71
CA GLN A 604 -22.72 -30.30 -32.10
C GLN A 604 -22.72 -31.82 -31.89
N GLU A 605 -22.44 -32.59 -32.92
CA GLU A 605 -22.37 -34.06 -32.86
C GLU A 605 -21.33 -34.52 -31.82
N ALA A 606 -20.16 -33.87 -31.78
CA ALA A 606 -19.13 -34.18 -30.78
C ALA A 606 -19.59 -33.89 -29.34
N LEU A 607 -20.24 -32.74 -29.10
CA LEU A 607 -20.77 -32.39 -27.78
C LEU A 607 -21.84 -33.37 -27.32
N GLU A 608 -22.75 -33.78 -28.21
CA GLU A 608 -23.81 -34.75 -27.91
C GLU A 608 -23.25 -36.13 -27.56
N MET A 609 -22.17 -36.56 -28.21
CA MET A 609 -21.52 -37.86 -27.98
C MET A 609 -20.69 -37.92 -26.69
N LEU A 610 -20.26 -36.78 -26.15
CA LEU A 610 -19.49 -36.74 -24.90
C LEU A 610 -20.43 -36.92 -23.68
N PRO A 611 -20.22 -37.96 -22.84
CA PRO A 611 -21.12 -38.28 -21.73
C PRO A 611 -20.89 -37.42 -20.47
N SER A 612 -19.76 -36.72 -20.41
CA SER A 612 -19.29 -35.99 -19.23
C SER A 612 -19.33 -34.49 -19.47
N PHE A 613 -19.85 -33.74 -18.49
CA PHE A 613 -19.94 -32.29 -18.55
C PHE A 613 -18.55 -31.64 -18.65
N ALA A 614 -17.57 -32.21 -17.96
CA ALA A 614 -16.20 -31.74 -17.96
C ALA A 614 -15.53 -31.83 -19.34
N ASP A 615 -15.78 -32.91 -20.09
CA ASP A 615 -15.22 -33.12 -21.42
C ASP A 615 -15.85 -32.19 -22.46
N ARG A 616 -17.16 -31.97 -22.37
CA ARG A 616 -17.86 -30.97 -23.20
C ARG A 616 -17.26 -29.58 -23.01
N CYS A 617 -17.06 -29.17 -21.75
CA CYS A 617 -16.45 -27.88 -21.44
C CYS A 617 -15.00 -27.79 -21.92
N ALA A 618 -14.20 -28.84 -21.73
CA ALA A 618 -12.81 -28.88 -22.18
C ALA A 618 -12.70 -28.82 -23.71
N LEU A 619 -13.61 -29.47 -24.45
CA LEU A 619 -13.70 -29.35 -25.90
C LEU A 619 -13.96 -27.89 -26.32
N LEU A 620 -14.90 -27.21 -25.67
CA LEU A 620 -15.21 -25.81 -25.96
C LEU A 620 -14.03 -24.88 -25.65
N ASP A 621 -13.32 -25.11 -24.55
CA ASP A 621 -12.13 -24.33 -24.23
C ASP A 621 -11.03 -24.56 -25.28
N ALA A 622 -10.81 -25.80 -25.74
CA ALA A 622 -9.81 -26.11 -26.78
C ALA A 622 -10.15 -25.50 -28.16
N LEU A 623 -11.44 -25.34 -28.49
CA LEU A 623 -11.91 -24.69 -29.72
C LEU A 623 -11.98 -23.16 -29.61
N GLY A 624 -11.85 -22.63 -28.41
CA GLY A 624 -11.97 -21.21 -28.11
C GLY A 624 -10.70 -20.40 -28.39
N SER A 625 -10.80 -19.10 -28.12
CA SER A 625 -9.71 -18.14 -28.23
C SER A 625 -9.62 -17.30 -26.97
N CYS A 626 -8.49 -16.60 -26.82
CA CYS A 626 -8.16 -15.81 -25.63
C CYS A 626 -8.17 -16.66 -24.33
N PRO A 627 -7.27 -17.66 -24.21
CA PRO A 627 -7.16 -18.46 -22.99
C PRO A 627 -6.72 -17.61 -21.80
N ILE A 628 -7.42 -17.77 -20.67
CA ILE A 628 -7.11 -17.14 -19.40
C ILE A 628 -6.46 -18.17 -18.48
N GLU A 629 -5.27 -17.82 -18.00
CA GLU A 629 -4.44 -18.62 -17.11
C GLU A 629 -4.73 -18.30 -15.63
N PRO A 630 -4.12 -19.03 -14.68
CA PRO A 630 -4.15 -18.67 -13.26
C PRO A 630 -3.82 -17.19 -13.03
N LEU A 631 -4.76 -16.47 -12.41
CA LEU A 631 -4.63 -15.07 -12.05
C LEU A 631 -4.00 -14.98 -10.67
N GLN A 632 -2.80 -14.41 -10.58
CA GLN A 632 -2.00 -14.42 -9.36
C GLN A 632 -1.62 -13.01 -8.91
N TYR A 633 -1.75 -12.77 -7.61
CA TYR A 633 -1.14 -11.64 -6.93
C TYR A 633 -0.25 -12.16 -5.82
N VAL A 634 1.03 -12.34 -6.13
CA VAL A 634 1.96 -13.06 -5.25
C VAL A 634 1.38 -14.46 -5.00
N ASP A 635 1.14 -14.88 -3.74
CA ASP A 635 0.60 -16.19 -3.36
C ASP A 635 -0.92 -16.30 -3.56
N ASP A 636 -1.67 -15.21 -3.45
CA ASP A 636 -3.11 -15.19 -3.68
C ASP A 636 -3.40 -15.55 -5.14
N THR A 637 -3.93 -16.76 -5.36
CA THR A 637 -4.13 -17.34 -6.70
C THR A 637 -5.60 -17.65 -6.93
N THR A 638 -6.15 -17.15 -8.04
CA THR A 638 -7.50 -17.48 -8.51
C THR A 638 -7.40 -18.14 -9.87
N ILE A 639 -7.94 -19.35 -9.99
CA ILE A 639 -7.88 -20.15 -11.21
C ILE A 639 -9.30 -20.25 -11.77
N PRO A 640 -9.57 -19.63 -12.93
CA PRO A 640 -10.77 -19.91 -13.70
C PRO A 640 -10.83 -21.39 -14.08
N CYS A 641 -12.00 -22.01 -13.93
CA CYS A 641 -12.28 -23.37 -14.37
C CYS A 641 -13.61 -23.39 -15.13
N SER A 642 -13.73 -24.25 -16.14
CA SER A 642 -14.96 -24.35 -16.95
C SER A 642 -15.93 -25.42 -16.46
N SER A 643 -15.52 -26.31 -15.55
CA SER A 643 -16.38 -27.37 -15.01
C SER A 643 -16.04 -27.70 -13.54
N PRO A 644 -16.94 -28.37 -12.80
CA PRO A 644 -16.64 -28.91 -11.47
C PRO A 644 -15.47 -29.90 -11.50
N GLY A 645 -15.40 -30.75 -12.54
CA GLY A 645 -14.28 -31.65 -12.79
C GLY A 645 -12.94 -30.93 -12.94
N ALA A 646 -12.91 -29.79 -13.64
CA ALA A 646 -11.72 -28.95 -13.74
C ALA A 646 -11.30 -28.37 -12.38
N VAL A 647 -12.27 -27.93 -11.56
CA VAL A 647 -11.99 -27.48 -10.18
C VAL A 647 -11.35 -28.60 -9.37
N ARG A 648 -11.90 -29.82 -9.45
CA ARG A 648 -11.37 -31.02 -8.78
C ARG A 648 -9.92 -31.34 -9.18
N CYS A 649 -9.59 -31.26 -10.47
CA CYS A 649 -8.21 -31.43 -10.95
C CYS A 649 -7.23 -30.38 -10.40
N VAL A 650 -7.73 -29.23 -9.96
CA VAL A 650 -6.91 -28.17 -9.38
C VAL A 650 -6.77 -28.36 -7.87
N VAL A 651 -7.89 -28.45 -7.14
CA VAL A 651 -7.93 -28.25 -5.68
C VAL A 651 -7.92 -29.51 -4.84
N ASN A 652 -8.31 -30.68 -5.36
CA ASN A 652 -8.44 -31.87 -4.52
C ASN A 652 -7.07 -32.35 -4.00
N LYS A 653 -7.06 -33.14 -2.93
CA LYS A 653 -5.85 -33.68 -2.29
C LYS A 653 -5.35 -34.96 -2.98
N SER A 654 -5.85 -35.26 -4.18
CA SER A 654 -5.35 -36.38 -4.98
C SER A 654 -3.95 -36.09 -5.52
N ALA A 655 -3.12 -37.13 -5.68
CA ALA A 655 -1.78 -37.01 -6.25
C ALA A 655 -1.77 -36.45 -7.69
N SER A 656 -2.90 -36.57 -8.41
CA SER A 656 -3.10 -36.05 -9.76
C SER A 656 -3.61 -34.60 -9.80
N SER A 657 -3.79 -33.94 -8.67
CA SER A 657 -4.20 -32.53 -8.65
C SER A 657 -3.03 -31.56 -8.83
N ALA A 658 -3.30 -30.36 -9.35
CA ALA A 658 -2.28 -29.31 -9.47
C ALA A 658 -1.74 -28.86 -8.10
N CYS A 659 -2.64 -28.64 -7.12
CA CYS A 659 -2.25 -28.21 -5.78
C CYS A 659 -1.35 -29.23 -5.08
N THR A 660 -1.71 -30.52 -5.12
CA THR A 660 -0.92 -31.56 -4.43
C THR A 660 0.45 -31.75 -5.09
N ARG A 661 0.54 -31.76 -6.43
CA ARG A 661 1.84 -31.84 -7.13
C ARG A 661 2.74 -30.65 -6.82
N TYR A 662 2.18 -29.43 -6.81
CA TYR A 662 2.96 -28.25 -6.46
C TYR A 662 3.44 -28.31 -5.01
N ALA A 663 2.54 -28.67 -4.09
CA ALA A 663 2.83 -28.79 -2.65
C ALA A 663 3.98 -29.78 -2.40
N THR A 664 3.91 -30.99 -2.95
CA THR A 664 4.95 -32.02 -2.76
C THR A 664 6.29 -31.63 -3.40
N ARG A 665 6.28 -31.02 -4.60
CA ARG A 665 7.51 -30.59 -5.29
C ARG A 665 8.20 -29.41 -4.60
N THR A 666 7.45 -28.60 -3.85
CA THR A 666 7.98 -27.38 -3.20
C THR A 666 8.12 -27.48 -1.69
N LYS A 667 7.70 -28.60 -1.08
CA LYS A 667 7.54 -28.74 0.38
C LYS A 667 6.69 -27.60 0.93
N SER A 668 5.50 -27.41 0.35
CA SER A 668 4.54 -26.38 0.76
C SER A 668 3.17 -26.99 1.03
N GLN A 669 2.23 -26.20 1.55
CA GLN A 669 0.88 -26.65 1.87
C GLN A 669 -0.16 -25.57 1.56
N PHE A 670 -1.27 -25.96 0.94
CA PHE A 670 -2.45 -25.12 0.78
C PHE A 670 -3.33 -25.16 2.04
N HIS A 671 -3.92 -24.03 2.38
CA HIS A 671 -4.75 -23.89 3.56
C HIS A 671 -6.20 -24.27 3.23
N TYR A 672 -6.61 -25.51 3.51
CA TYR A 672 -8.00 -25.99 3.33
C TYR A 672 -8.93 -25.61 4.50
N GLY A 673 -8.63 -24.52 5.20
CA GLY A 673 -9.46 -24.04 6.30
C GLY A 673 -10.67 -23.26 5.78
N LYS A 674 -11.61 -22.96 6.69
CA LYS A 674 -12.79 -22.14 6.35
C LYS A 674 -12.38 -20.79 5.74
N ASN A 675 -12.98 -20.44 4.61
CA ASN A 675 -12.71 -19.25 3.82
C ASN A 675 -11.24 -19.09 3.43
N LYS A 676 -10.51 -20.19 3.19
CA LYS A 676 -9.12 -20.17 2.72
C LYS A 676 -9.06 -20.65 1.28
N THR A 677 -8.54 -21.85 1.01
CA THR A 677 -8.74 -22.51 -0.27
C THR A 677 -10.20 -22.91 -0.42
N CYS A 678 -10.88 -22.41 -1.45
CA CYS A 678 -12.31 -22.60 -1.67
C CYS A 678 -12.66 -22.57 -3.15
N ALA A 679 -13.86 -23.03 -3.50
CA ALA A 679 -14.41 -22.98 -4.85
C ALA A 679 -15.72 -22.18 -4.91
N MET A 680 -15.99 -21.54 -6.04
CA MET A 680 -17.19 -20.72 -6.26
C MET A 680 -17.68 -20.92 -7.70
N ALA A 681 -18.99 -21.18 -7.87
CA ALA A 681 -19.66 -21.10 -9.16
C ALA A 681 -20.08 -19.63 -9.40
N LEU A 682 -19.95 -19.13 -10.62
CA LEU A 682 -20.32 -17.76 -10.97
C LEU A 682 -21.51 -17.71 -11.92
N LEU A 683 -22.39 -16.72 -11.73
CA LEU A 683 -23.53 -16.41 -12.58
C LEU A 683 -24.39 -17.66 -12.84
N SER A 684 -24.73 -17.92 -14.09
CA SER A 684 -25.60 -19.02 -14.52
C SER A 684 -24.93 -20.41 -14.49
N SER A 685 -23.76 -20.55 -13.87
CA SER A 685 -23.05 -21.84 -13.81
C SER A 685 -23.78 -22.84 -12.92
N PRO A 686 -23.81 -24.14 -13.29
CA PRO A 686 -24.32 -25.18 -12.40
C PRO A 686 -23.66 -25.15 -11.01
N PRO A 687 -24.38 -25.49 -9.93
CA PRO A 687 -23.82 -25.48 -8.58
C PRO A 687 -22.74 -26.55 -8.41
N LEU A 688 -21.74 -26.26 -7.56
CA LEU A 688 -20.73 -27.23 -7.15
C LEU A 688 -21.25 -28.13 -6.03
N ASP A 689 -21.05 -29.44 -6.15
CA ASP A 689 -21.32 -30.38 -5.06
C ASP A 689 -20.19 -30.31 -4.01
N PRO A 690 -20.47 -29.87 -2.77
CA PRO A 690 -19.46 -29.79 -1.71
C PRO A 690 -18.84 -31.14 -1.35
N CYS A 691 -19.53 -32.26 -1.60
CA CYS A 691 -19.01 -33.60 -1.28
C CYS A 691 -17.95 -34.06 -2.30
N SER A 692 -17.90 -33.44 -3.47
CA SER A 692 -16.97 -33.81 -4.56
C SER A 692 -15.59 -33.12 -4.46
N LEU A 693 -15.46 -32.12 -3.57
CA LEU A 693 -14.28 -31.27 -3.44
C LEU A 693 -13.66 -31.36 -2.05
N ASP A 694 -12.33 -31.34 -1.96
CA ASP A 694 -11.61 -31.31 -0.68
C ASP A 694 -11.52 -29.90 -0.05
N CYS A 695 -12.22 -28.92 -0.63
CA CYS A 695 -12.24 -27.52 -0.20
C CYS A 695 -13.67 -27.00 -0.02
N GLU A 696 -13.82 -25.87 0.66
CA GLU A 696 -15.13 -25.26 0.92
C GLU A 696 -15.74 -24.71 -0.38
N VAL A 697 -17.01 -25.00 -0.64
CA VAL A 697 -17.80 -24.32 -1.68
C VAL A 697 -18.47 -23.09 -1.07
N VAL A 698 -18.26 -21.92 -1.66
CA VAL A 698 -18.74 -20.64 -1.12
C VAL A 698 -19.56 -19.87 -2.15
N SER A 699 -20.59 -19.15 -1.67
CA SER A 699 -21.37 -18.21 -2.48
C SER A 699 -20.83 -16.78 -2.44
N GLN A 700 -19.91 -16.49 -1.52
CA GLN A 700 -19.24 -15.20 -1.43
C GLN A 700 -17.81 -15.34 -0.89
N LYS A 701 -16.89 -14.51 -1.41
CA LYS A 701 -15.48 -14.52 -1.00
C LYS A 701 -14.85 -13.15 -1.19
N THR A 702 -14.08 -12.71 -0.19
CA THR A 702 -13.20 -11.56 -0.36
C THR A 702 -11.92 -11.98 -1.09
N ILE A 703 -11.70 -11.45 -2.28
CA ILE A 703 -10.52 -11.68 -3.11
C ILE A 703 -9.77 -10.34 -3.22
N LEU A 704 -8.53 -10.28 -2.71
CA LEU A 704 -7.69 -9.06 -2.72
C LEU A 704 -8.39 -7.78 -2.22
N GLY A 705 -9.29 -7.93 -1.24
CA GLY A 705 -10.04 -6.82 -0.62
C GLY A 705 -11.39 -6.48 -1.27
N VAL A 706 -11.79 -7.18 -2.34
CA VAL A 706 -13.09 -7.03 -3.00
C VAL A 706 -13.95 -8.25 -2.67
N LEU A 707 -15.17 -8.03 -2.17
CA LEU A 707 -16.13 -9.10 -1.91
C LEU A 707 -16.86 -9.46 -3.21
N PHE A 708 -16.57 -10.65 -3.74
CA PHE A 708 -17.28 -11.25 -4.85
C PHE A 708 -18.40 -12.13 -4.28
N ASP A 709 -19.63 -11.88 -4.73
CA ASP A 709 -20.75 -12.82 -4.62
C ASP A 709 -20.92 -13.60 -5.92
N GLN A 710 -21.49 -14.80 -5.85
CA GLN A 710 -21.68 -15.72 -6.98
C GLN A 710 -22.36 -15.04 -8.18
N ASP A 711 -23.29 -14.11 -7.91
CA ASP A 711 -24.10 -13.42 -8.91
C ASP A 711 -23.43 -12.12 -9.40
N LEU A 712 -22.24 -11.79 -8.88
CA LEU A 712 -21.47 -10.59 -9.19
C LEU A 712 -22.30 -9.28 -9.06
N THR A 713 -23.22 -9.25 -8.10
CA THR A 713 -24.09 -8.09 -7.85
C THR A 713 -23.34 -6.95 -7.15
N PHE A 714 -22.33 -7.27 -6.34
CA PHE A 714 -21.55 -6.35 -5.52
C PHE A 714 -22.38 -5.49 -4.53
N GLU A 715 -23.66 -5.78 -4.33
CA GLU A 715 -24.49 -5.11 -3.31
C GLU A 715 -23.98 -5.39 -1.88
N PRO A 716 -23.55 -6.63 -1.52
CA PRO A 716 -22.90 -6.88 -0.23
C PRO A 716 -21.61 -6.07 -0.06
N LEU A 717 -20.80 -5.94 -1.11
CA LEU A 717 -19.58 -5.14 -1.11
C LEU A 717 -19.88 -3.66 -0.84
N LEU A 718 -20.86 -3.08 -1.56
CA LEU A 718 -21.25 -1.69 -1.36
C LEU A 718 -21.76 -1.46 0.07
N ARG A 719 -22.67 -2.32 0.57
CA ARG A 719 -23.20 -2.21 1.94
C ARG A 719 -22.10 -2.24 2.99
N ALA A 720 -21.18 -3.20 2.91
CA ALA A 720 -20.04 -3.30 3.82
C ALA A 720 -19.12 -2.07 3.74
N THR A 721 -18.88 -1.55 2.53
CA THR A 721 -18.04 -0.38 2.28
C THR A 721 -18.67 0.89 2.86
N LEU A 722 -19.97 1.12 2.65
CA LEU A 722 -20.70 2.26 3.20
C LEU A 722 -20.70 2.23 4.74
N ALA A 723 -20.94 1.06 5.34
CA ALA A 723 -20.91 0.88 6.79
C ALA A 723 -19.52 1.16 7.38
N ARG A 724 -18.47 0.61 6.75
CA ARG A 724 -17.07 0.85 7.15
C ARG A 724 -16.71 2.32 7.04
N ALA A 725 -17.06 2.97 5.94
CA ALA A 725 -16.75 4.38 5.72
C ALA A 725 -17.50 5.28 6.72
N TRP A 726 -18.74 4.97 7.07
CA TRP A 726 -19.46 5.66 8.14
C TRP A 726 -18.79 5.48 9.51
N SER A 727 -18.38 4.26 9.87
CA SER A 727 -17.66 4.01 11.12
C SER A 727 -16.33 4.78 11.18
N MET A 728 -15.56 4.77 10.08
CA MET A 728 -14.32 5.55 9.97
C MET A 728 -14.57 7.06 10.07
N PHE A 729 -15.68 7.55 9.51
CA PHE A 729 -16.08 8.95 9.62
C PHE A 729 -16.36 9.33 11.07
N VAL A 730 -17.14 8.51 11.80
CA VAL A 730 -17.48 8.76 13.20
C VAL A 730 -16.22 8.80 14.07
N ASP A 731 -15.29 7.86 13.87
CA ASP A 731 -13.99 7.86 14.55
C ASP A 731 -13.18 9.13 14.24
N LEU A 732 -13.08 9.52 12.96
CA LEU A 732 -12.39 10.73 12.53
C LEU A 732 -13.03 11.98 13.14
N PHE A 733 -14.36 12.06 13.10
CA PHE A 733 -15.16 13.16 13.61
C PHE A 733 -14.93 13.36 15.12
N HIS A 734 -15.06 12.30 15.92
CA HIS A 734 -14.84 12.38 17.36
C HIS A 734 -13.38 12.67 17.73
N THR A 735 -12.43 12.10 17.00
CA THR A 735 -11.00 12.40 17.21
C THR A 735 -10.70 13.86 16.90
N ALA A 736 -11.31 14.42 15.85
CA ALA A 736 -11.16 15.82 15.49
C ALA A 736 -11.74 16.75 16.55
N GLU A 737 -12.97 16.49 17.00
CA GLU A 737 -13.62 17.29 18.05
C GLU A 737 -12.86 17.20 19.38
N THR A 738 -12.38 16.02 19.77
CA THR A 738 -11.58 15.84 21.00
C THR A 738 -10.25 16.57 20.93
N GLY A 739 -9.60 16.58 19.75
CA GLY A 739 -8.36 17.31 19.52
C GLY A 739 -8.53 18.83 19.34
N GLY A 740 -9.77 19.34 19.34
CA GLY A 740 -10.07 20.76 19.10
C GLY A 740 -9.83 21.21 17.65
N PHE A 741 -9.74 20.28 16.70
CA PHE A 741 -9.50 20.62 15.31
C PHE A 741 -10.72 21.28 14.66
N SER A 742 -10.46 22.24 13.78
CA SER A 742 -11.50 23.02 13.12
C SER A 742 -12.31 22.22 12.11
N VAL A 743 -13.53 22.70 11.81
CA VAL A 743 -14.37 22.19 10.72
C VAL A 743 -13.61 22.08 9.38
N PRO A 744 -12.86 23.10 8.91
CA PRO A 744 -12.06 22.99 7.69
C PRO A 744 -11.03 21.85 7.73
N VAL A 745 -10.36 21.64 8.86
CA VAL A 745 -9.43 20.51 9.03
C VAL A 745 -10.20 19.20 8.88
N LEU A 746 -11.30 19.02 9.59
CA LEU A 746 -12.13 17.81 9.50
C LEU A 746 -12.62 17.54 8.06
N VAL A 747 -13.16 18.53 7.38
CA VAL A 747 -13.60 18.47 5.97
C VAL A 747 -12.48 17.97 5.06
N SER A 748 -11.28 18.55 5.19
CA SER A 748 -10.13 18.16 4.35
C SER A 748 -9.69 16.71 4.62
N GLN A 749 -9.73 16.29 5.89
CA GLN A 749 -9.35 14.95 6.30
C GLN A 749 -10.35 13.89 5.86
N VAL A 750 -11.64 14.22 5.68
CA VAL A 750 -12.62 13.32 5.09
C VAL A 750 -12.22 12.94 3.66
N ILE A 751 -11.85 13.91 2.83
CA ILE A 751 -11.40 13.63 1.46
C ILE A 751 -10.12 12.77 1.48
N ILE A 752 -9.14 13.14 2.32
CA ILE A 752 -7.83 12.47 2.35
C ILE A 752 -7.95 11.01 2.85
N ARG A 753 -8.84 10.73 3.80
CA ARG A 753 -8.88 9.44 4.53
C ARG A 753 -10.02 8.52 4.11
N LEU A 754 -11.18 9.07 3.76
CA LEU A 754 -12.37 8.27 3.45
C LEU A 754 -12.57 8.04 1.96
N HIS A 755 -12.33 9.04 1.10
CA HIS A 755 -12.51 8.85 -0.34
C HIS A 755 -11.67 7.69 -0.88
N PRO A 756 -10.37 7.53 -0.54
CA PRO A 756 -9.57 6.42 -1.06
C PRO A 756 -10.08 5.03 -0.67
N VAL A 757 -10.73 4.89 0.49
CA VAL A 757 -11.27 3.61 0.99
C VAL A 757 -12.47 3.14 0.16
N ILE A 758 -13.26 4.07 -0.34
CA ILE A 758 -14.45 3.77 -1.15
C ILE A 758 -14.07 3.69 -2.63
N LEU A 759 -13.36 4.69 -3.12
CA LEU A 759 -13.07 4.85 -4.55
C LEU A 759 -12.06 3.83 -5.08
N CYS A 760 -11.31 3.14 -4.20
CA CYS A 760 -10.52 1.98 -4.61
C CYS A 760 -11.39 0.77 -5.02
N LEU A 761 -12.70 0.78 -4.74
CA LEU A 761 -13.64 -0.26 -5.15
C LEU A 761 -14.52 0.19 -6.33
N ALA A 762 -14.27 1.38 -6.89
CA ALA A 762 -15.08 2.04 -7.91
C ALA A 762 -15.44 1.13 -9.09
N ALA A 763 -14.48 0.38 -9.61
CA ALA A 763 -14.68 -0.51 -10.76
C ALA A 763 -15.75 -1.58 -10.50
N PHE A 764 -15.97 -2.01 -9.24
CA PHE A 764 -16.89 -3.09 -8.92
C PHE A 764 -18.24 -2.55 -8.45
N ILE A 765 -18.23 -1.59 -7.53
CA ILE A 765 -19.48 -1.00 -7.01
C ILE A 765 -20.27 -0.23 -8.09
N ALA A 766 -19.64 0.10 -9.22
CA ALA A 766 -20.32 0.70 -10.37
C ALA A 766 -21.39 -0.22 -10.99
N LEU A 767 -21.32 -1.52 -10.78
CA LEU A 767 -22.35 -2.45 -11.27
C LEU A 767 -23.62 -2.42 -10.39
N VAL A 768 -23.58 -1.76 -9.23
CA VAL A 768 -24.72 -1.67 -8.33
C VAL A 768 -25.69 -0.59 -8.81
N PRO A 769 -26.98 -0.91 -9.03
CA PRO A 769 -27.99 0.08 -9.41
C PRO A 769 -28.08 1.24 -8.40
N GLY A 770 -28.12 2.47 -8.92
CA GLY A 770 -28.26 3.68 -8.10
C GLY A 770 -27.04 4.01 -7.21
N VAL A 771 -25.86 3.42 -7.47
CA VAL A 771 -24.65 3.64 -6.65
C VAL A 771 -24.28 5.11 -6.48
N GLN A 772 -24.43 5.95 -7.50
CA GLN A 772 -24.13 7.38 -7.41
C GLN A 772 -24.99 8.06 -6.33
N GLY A 773 -26.29 7.75 -6.29
CA GLY A 773 -27.22 8.25 -5.28
C GLY A 773 -26.85 7.78 -3.86
N LYS A 774 -26.54 6.49 -3.69
CA LYS A 774 -26.11 5.91 -2.41
C LYS A 774 -24.83 6.58 -1.88
N LEU A 775 -23.83 6.81 -2.74
CA LEU A 775 -22.58 7.50 -2.40
C LEU A 775 -22.79 8.97 -2.07
N ASN A 776 -23.58 9.68 -2.87
CA ASN A 776 -23.93 11.08 -2.62
C ASN A 776 -24.68 11.24 -1.29
N HIS A 777 -25.57 10.31 -0.96
CA HIS A 777 -26.27 10.30 0.32
C HIS A 777 -25.31 10.07 1.49
N LEU A 778 -24.32 9.17 1.37
CA LEU A 778 -23.30 8.99 2.40
C LEU A 778 -22.50 10.28 2.64
N GLN A 779 -22.03 10.93 1.57
CA GLN A 779 -21.31 12.20 1.66
C GLN A 779 -22.18 13.31 2.27
N TRP A 780 -23.45 13.38 1.89
CA TRP A 780 -24.43 14.28 2.51
C TRP A 780 -24.58 14.04 4.01
N ARG A 781 -24.65 12.77 4.46
CA ARG A 781 -24.70 12.43 5.89
C ARG A 781 -23.45 12.90 6.64
N TRP A 782 -22.26 12.77 6.04
CA TRP A 782 -21.03 13.31 6.62
C TRP A 782 -21.11 14.83 6.75
N GLY A 783 -21.49 15.52 5.68
CA GLY A 783 -21.64 16.98 5.68
C GLY A 783 -22.63 17.46 6.74
N LYS A 784 -23.78 16.79 6.88
CA LYS A 784 -24.74 17.09 7.95
C LYS A 784 -24.15 16.95 9.35
N ALA A 785 -23.36 15.92 9.59
CA ALA A 785 -22.72 15.72 10.88
C ALA A 785 -21.65 16.78 11.15
N ILE A 786 -20.86 17.17 10.14
CA ILE A 786 -19.85 18.23 10.21
C ILE A 786 -20.48 19.60 10.52
N LEU A 787 -21.58 19.91 9.82
CA LEU A 787 -22.31 21.18 9.95
C LEU A 787 -23.28 21.19 11.15
N GLY A 788 -23.43 20.07 11.87
CA GLY A 788 -24.23 19.99 13.09
C GLY A 788 -25.75 19.85 12.87
N CYS A 789 -26.21 19.53 11.67
CA CYS A 789 -27.64 19.48 11.30
C CYS A 789 -28.19 18.05 11.14
N ARG A 790 -27.77 17.12 12.01
CA ARG A 790 -28.02 15.67 11.87
C ARG A 790 -29.50 15.28 11.74
N TYR A 791 -30.41 16.00 12.40
CA TYR A 791 -31.83 15.68 12.47
C TYR A 791 -32.67 16.23 11.31
N GLN A 792 -32.10 17.08 10.45
CA GLN A 792 -32.83 17.72 9.36
C GLN A 792 -33.04 16.77 8.17
N ARG A 793 -34.29 16.42 7.85
CA ARG A 793 -34.61 15.45 6.79
C ARG A 793 -34.64 16.07 5.39
N GLU A 794 -34.91 17.37 5.26
CA GLU A 794 -35.22 18.03 3.98
C GLU A 794 -34.05 18.84 3.35
N LEU A 795 -32.80 18.62 3.80
CA LEU A 795 -31.66 19.38 3.28
C LEU A 795 -31.25 18.93 1.87
N ARG A 796 -31.25 19.87 0.92
CA ARG A 796 -30.75 19.63 -0.45
C ARG A 796 -29.30 19.13 -0.42
N HIS A 797 -29.06 17.96 -1.01
CA HIS A 797 -27.78 17.25 -0.91
C HIS A 797 -26.58 18.07 -1.38
N HIS A 798 -26.70 18.70 -2.56
CA HIS A 798 -25.61 19.45 -3.19
C HIS A 798 -25.23 20.72 -2.42
N LEU A 799 -26.20 21.37 -1.78
CA LEU A 799 -25.91 22.55 -0.95
C LEU A 799 -25.09 22.18 0.28
N VAL A 800 -25.39 21.06 0.93
CA VAL A 800 -24.60 20.55 2.08
C VAL A 800 -23.17 20.22 1.65
N VAL A 801 -23.00 19.54 0.51
CA VAL A 801 -21.68 19.17 -0.03
C VAL A 801 -20.87 20.41 -0.36
N ALA A 802 -21.47 21.38 -1.07
CA ALA A 802 -20.80 22.60 -1.46
C ALA A 802 -20.49 23.50 -0.25
N GLN A 803 -21.38 23.58 0.74
CA GLN A 803 -21.16 24.33 1.98
C GLN A 803 -20.04 23.70 2.83
N CYS A 804 -19.75 22.41 2.66
CA CYS A 804 -18.56 21.79 3.25
C CYS A 804 -17.28 22.09 2.46
N GLY A 805 -17.32 22.79 1.32
CA GLY A 805 -16.15 23.06 0.50
C GLY A 805 -15.65 21.86 -0.31
N TRP A 806 -16.49 20.86 -0.55
CA TRP A 806 -16.13 19.74 -1.41
C TRP A 806 -16.44 20.07 -2.87
N ASP A 807 -15.39 20.14 -3.69
CA ASP A 807 -15.49 20.49 -5.12
C ASP A 807 -16.33 19.50 -5.95
N MET A 808 -16.39 18.25 -5.52
CA MET A 808 -17.08 17.18 -6.26
C MET A 808 -17.92 16.31 -5.32
N ARG A 809 -19.06 15.86 -5.84
CA ARG A 809 -19.88 14.84 -5.19
C ARG A 809 -19.14 13.49 -5.23
N LEU A 810 -19.38 12.62 -4.25
CA LEU A 810 -18.73 11.31 -4.17
C LEU A 810 -19.11 10.41 -5.37
N GLY A 811 -20.34 10.52 -5.87
CA GLY A 811 -20.78 9.89 -7.12
C GLY A 811 -20.03 10.43 -8.35
N THR A 812 -19.73 11.73 -8.41
CA THR A 812 -18.89 12.29 -9.48
C THR A 812 -17.44 11.82 -9.37
N CYS A 813 -16.92 11.66 -8.14
CA CYS A 813 -15.61 11.07 -7.91
C CYS A 813 -15.56 9.59 -8.34
N LEU A 814 -16.66 8.85 -8.22
CA LEU A 814 -16.81 7.50 -8.78
C LEU A 814 -16.65 7.54 -10.31
N LEU A 815 -17.38 8.44 -11.00
CA LEU A 815 -17.26 8.60 -12.46
C LEU A 815 -15.82 8.90 -12.89
N LEU A 816 -15.12 9.77 -12.15
CA LEU A 816 -13.70 10.05 -12.37
C LEU A 816 -12.88 8.75 -12.33
N GLU A 817 -13.02 7.95 -11.27
CA GLU A 817 -12.25 6.70 -11.17
C GLU A 817 -12.64 5.65 -12.21
N LEU A 818 -13.88 5.63 -12.69
CA LEU A 818 -14.30 4.75 -13.80
C LEU A 818 -13.64 5.15 -15.12
N VAL A 819 -13.60 6.44 -15.44
CA VAL A 819 -12.89 6.96 -16.62
C VAL A 819 -11.40 6.66 -16.51
N MET A 820 -10.82 6.87 -15.32
CA MET A 820 -9.42 6.53 -15.07
C MET A 820 -9.16 5.01 -15.17
N THR A 821 -10.12 4.17 -14.78
CA THR A 821 -10.01 2.70 -14.93
C THR A 821 -10.00 2.31 -16.41
N ARG A 822 -10.85 2.90 -17.24
CA ARG A 822 -10.81 2.70 -18.70
C ARG A 822 -9.46 3.13 -19.30
N ALA A 823 -8.93 4.28 -18.88
CA ALA A 823 -7.61 4.74 -19.33
C ALA A 823 -6.48 3.82 -18.88
N ARG A 824 -6.55 3.27 -17.65
CA ARG A 824 -5.59 2.27 -17.15
C ARG A 824 -5.60 1.01 -18.02
N ILE A 825 -6.78 0.53 -18.43
CA ILE A 825 -6.91 -0.66 -19.30
C ILE A 825 -6.23 -0.45 -20.66
N VAL A 826 -6.42 0.73 -21.30
CA VAL A 826 -5.79 1.05 -22.60
C VAL A 826 -4.25 1.06 -22.54
N LEU A 827 -3.70 1.41 -21.37
CA LEU A 827 -2.27 1.48 -21.12
C LEU A 827 -1.67 0.21 -20.50
N LEU A 828 -2.45 -0.87 -20.38
CA LEU A 828 -1.90 -2.16 -19.99
C LEU A 828 -1.06 -2.77 -21.13
N PRO A 829 -0.08 -3.63 -20.80
CA PRO A 829 0.52 -4.55 -21.77
C PRO A 829 -0.56 -5.34 -22.50
N GLU A 830 -0.35 -5.63 -23.78
CA GLU A 830 -1.35 -6.31 -24.63
C GLU A 830 -1.61 -7.75 -24.19
N ASP A 831 -0.61 -8.40 -23.59
CA ASP A 831 -0.68 -9.74 -23.02
C ASP A 831 -1.33 -9.78 -21.63
N HIS A 832 -1.59 -8.62 -20.99
CA HIS A 832 -2.26 -8.56 -19.70
C HIS A 832 -3.70 -9.11 -19.81
N PRO A 833 -4.16 -9.97 -18.89
CA PRO A 833 -5.46 -10.66 -19.00
C PRO A 833 -6.64 -9.68 -19.18
N THR A 834 -6.69 -8.61 -18.40
CA THR A 834 -7.72 -7.56 -18.53
C THR A 834 -7.71 -6.85 -19.89
N ALA A 835 -6.53 -6.62 -20.48
CA ALA A 835 -6.41 -5.94 -21.76
C ALA A 835 -6.95 -6.84 -22.90
N ARG A 836 -6.58 -8.12 -22.87
CA ARG A 836 -7.07 -9.15 -23.82
C ARG A 836 -8.59 -9.28 -23.75
N LEU A 837 -9.14 -9.45 -22.54
CA LEU A 837 -10.59 -9.55 -22.34
C LEU A 837 -11.33 -8.27 -22.73
N ALA A 838 -10.76 -7.10 -22.45
CA ALA A 838 -11.35 -5.83 -22.84
C ALA A 838 -11.45 -5.69 -24.37
N ALA A 839 -10.44 -6.15 -25.11
CA ALA A 839 -10.48 -6.14 -26.57
C ALA A 839 -11.61 -7.01 -27.13
N CYS A 840 -11.85 -8.19 -26.54
CA CYS A 840 -12.98 -9.07 -26.91
C CYS A 840 -14.33 -8.43 -26.60
N LEU A 841 -14.49 -7.84 -25.41
CA LEU A 841 -15.79 -7.31 -24.95
C LEU A 841 -16.22 -6.01 -25.62
N GLN A 842 -15.27 -5.21 -26.13
CA GLN A 842 -15.62 -3.95 -26.80
C GLN A 842 -16.43 -4.15 -28.09
N THR A 843 -16.34 -5.33 -28.70
CA THR A 843 -17.05 -5.69 -29.94
C THR A 843 -18.23 -6.64 -29.70
N ALA A 844 -18.41 -7.13 -28.47
CA ALA A 844 -19.45 -8.07 -28.10
C ALA A 844 -20.79 -7.36 -27.81
N PRO A 845 -21.93 -7.84 -28.33
CA PRO A 845 -23.24 -7.27 -28.05
C PRO A 845 -23.82 -7.80 -26.72
N CYS A 846 -23.03 -7.73 -25.64
CA CYS A 846 -23.40 -8.25 -24.33
C CYS A 846 -23.46 -7.13 -23.27
N VAL A 847 -24.26 -7.35 -22.22
CA VAL A 847 -24.25 -6.49 -21.04
C VAL A 847 -22.94 -6.75 -20.28
N SER A 848 -21.97 -5.87 -20.52
CA SER A 848 -20.65 -5.92 -19.89
C SER A 848 -20.41 -4.73 -18.99
N TRP A 849 -19.35 -4.81 -18.18
CA TRP A 849 -18.83 -3.69 -17.41
C TRP A 849 -18.65 -2.43 -18.26
N PHE A 850 -18.17 -2.55 -19.50
CA PHE A 850 -18.01 -1.41 -20.40
C PHE A 850 -19.34 -0.77 -20.79
N THR A 851 -20.37 -1.58 -21.08
CA THR A 851 -21.70 -1.06 -21.42
C THR A 851 -22.37 -0.39 -20.22
N GLN A 852 -22.25 -0.96 -19.01
CA GLN A 852 -22.81 -0.37 -17.80
C GLN A 852 -22.09 0.92 -17.39
N VAL A 853 -20.76 0.95 -17.46
CA VAL A 853 -20.00 2.18 -17.23
C VAL A 853 -20.32 3.24 -18.28
N LYS A 854 -20.51 2.86 -19.55
CA LYS A 854 -20.96 3.79 -20.59
C LYS A 854 -22.36 4.34 -20.27
N ALA A 855 -23.29 3.50 -19.85
CA ALA A 855 -24.63 3.92 -19.44
C ALA A 855 -24.58 4.91 -18.26
N LEU A 856 -23.81 4.61 -17.21
CA LEU A 856 -23.61 5.54 -16.07
C LEU A 856 -23.04 6.90 -16.48
N LEU A 857 -22.10 6.92 -17.44
CA LEU A 857 -21.54 8.16 -17.99
C LEU A 857 -22.54 8.92 -18.88
N GLN A 858 -23.49 8.22 -19.51
CA GLN A 858 -24.55 8.83 -20.32
C GLN A 858 -25.71 9.35 -19.45
N GLU A 859 -26.13 8.60 -18.43
CA GLU A 859 -27.15 9.01 -17.43
C GLU A 859 -26.77 10.28 -16.70
N ALA A 860 -25.47 10.52 -16.50
CA ALA A 860 -24.95 11.74 -15.91
C ALA A 860 -25.20 12.99 -16.78
N SER A 861 -25.98 12.94 -17.87
CA SER A 861 -26.26 14.09 -18.76
C SER A 861 -25.00 14.88 -19.14
N LEU A 862 -23.86 14.17 -19.28
CA LEU A 862 -22.61 14.75 -19.75
C LEU A 862 -22.80 15.07 -21.24
N HIS A 863 -23.41 16.23 -21.53
CA HIS A 863 -23.68 16.73 -22.89
C HIS A 863 -22.41 16.82 -23.76
N CYS A 864 -21.24 16.74 -23.14
CA CYS A 864 -19.96 16.52 -23.80
C CYS A 864 -19.47 15.10 -23.45
N THR A 865 -19.43 14.20 -24.44
CA THR A 865 -18.79 12.88 -24.31
C THR A 865 -17.38 13.07 -23.78
N LEU A 866 -17.10 12.62 -22.54
CA LEU A 866 -15.76 12.65 -21.98
C LEU A 866 -14.79 11.97 -22.97
N PRO A 867 -13.80 12.69 -23.51
CA PRO A 867 -12.95 12.14 -24.55
C PRO A 867 -12.13 11.00 -23.98
N THR A 868 -12.05 9.90 -24.73
CA THR A 868 -11.20 8.77 -24.35
C THR A 868 -9.73 9.20 -24.30
N LEU A 869 -8.88 8.41 -23.65
CA LEU A 869 -7.44 8.69 -23.61
C LEU A 869 -6.87 8.93 -25.02
N SER A 870 -7.25 8.09 -25.99
CA SER A 870 -6.82 8.21 -27.38
C SER A 870 -7.53 9.34 -28.14
N GLY A 871 -8.75 9.72 -27.74
CA GLY A 871 -9.56 10.74 -28.42
C GLY A 871 -9.42 12.15 -27.87
N CYS A 872 -8.61 12.38 -26.83
CA CYS A 872 -8.49 13.69 -26.19
C CYS A 872 -7.51 14.65 -26.88
N GLY A 873 -6.71 14.19 -27.85
CA GLY A 873 -5.75 15.02 -28.59
C GLY A 873 -4.48 15.42 -27.82
N PHE A 874 -4.36 15.10 -26.53
CA PHE A 874 -3.19 15.43 -25.71
C PHE A 874 -2.01 14.46 -25.83
N PHE A 875 -2.25 13.25 -26.36
CA PHE A 875 -1.26 12.18 -26.43
C PHE A 875 -1.27 11.55 -27.82
N THR A 876 -0.08 11.28 -28.36
CA THR A 876 0.07 10.58 -29.63
C THR A 876 -0.12 9.07 -29.47
N CYS A 877 -0.47 8.37 -30.55
CA CYS A 877 -0.54 6.90 -30.55
C CYS A 877 0.80 6.25 -30.15
N GLN A 878 1.93 6.86 -30.54
CA GLN A 878 3.26 6.39 -30.17
C GLN A 878 3.51 6.51 -28.66
N GLU A 879 3.13 7.62 -28.04
CA GLU A 879 3.27 7.80 -26.58
C GLU A 879 2.39 6.80 -25.80
N ILE A 880 1.16 6.57 -26.26
CA ILE A 880 0.24 5.58 -25.66
C ILE A 880 0.84 4.17 -25.77
N SER A 881 1.38 3.82 -26.94
CA SER A 881 2.02 2.52 -27.16
C SER A 881 3.26 2.35 -26.27
N ALA A 882 4.16 3.34 -26.22
CA ALA A 882 5.34 3.29 -25.37
C ALA A 882 5.00 3.14 -23.87
N ALA A 883 3.90 3.76 -23.42
CA ALA A 883 3.44 3.66 -22.03
C ALA A 883 2.93 2.26 -21.62
N ARG A 884 2.60 1.39 -22.59
CA ARG A 884 2.26 -0.02 -22.31
C ARG A 884 3.45 -0.82 -21.78
N SER A 885 4.66 -0.41 -22.13
CA SER A 885 5.91 -1.03 -21.68
C SER A 885 6.66 -0.20 -20.63
N ASP A 886 6.41 1.11 -20.55
CA ASP A 886 7.04 2.01 -19.57
C ASP A 886 6.06 2.44 -18.45
N ALA A 887 6.30 1.93 -17.24
CA ALA A 887 5.49 2.24 -16.06
C ALA A 887 5.62 3.71 -15.58
N PHE A 888 6.75 4.39 -15.80
CA PHE A 888 6.93 5.79 -15.46
C PHE A 888 6.14 6.68 -16.41
N LEU A 889 6.29 6.45 -17.72
CA LEU A 889 5.53 7.16 -18.74
C LEU A 889 4.03 6.96 -18.56
N ARG A 890 3.59 5.73 -18.25
CA ARG A 890 2.19 5.42 -17.93
C ARG A 890 1.64 6.27 -16.78
N LYS A 891 2.38 6.38 -15.67
CA LYS A 891 1.97 7.22 -14.53
C LYS A 891 1.87 8.69 -14.91
N ARG A 892 2.82 9.17 -15.73
CA ARG A 892 2.83 10.55 -16.23
C ARG A 892 1.59 10.86 -17.08
N ILE A 893 1.30 10.00 -18.07
CA ILE A 893 0.12 10.12 -18.94
C ILE A 893 -1.17 10.10 -18.11
N LEU A 894 -1.34 9.10 -17.23
CA LEU A 894 -2.54 8.99 -16.39
C LEU A 894 -2.74 10.21 -15.48
N ARG A 895 -1.65 10.74 -14.90
CA ARG A 895 -1.71 11.95 -14.06
C ARG A 895 -2.16 13.16 -14.88
N ARG A 896 -1.59 13.34 -16.07
CA ARG A 896 -1.90 14.46 -16.96
C ARG A 896 -3.34 14.39 -17.47
N TYR A 897 -3.75 13.23 -17.98
CA TYR A 897 -5.13 12.98 -18.42
C TYR A 897 -6.15 13.25 -17.32
N ARG A 898 -5.87 12.81 -16.08
CA ARG A 898 -6.74 13.07 -14.93
C ARG A 898 -6.92 14.57 -14.66
N GLN A 899 -5.84 15.34 -14.69
CA GLN A 899 -5.84 16.75 -14.26
C GLN A 899 -6.25 17.73 -15.35
N GLU A 900 -5.84 17.48 -16.59
CA GLU A 900 -6.04 18.42 -17.71
C GLU A 900 -7.35 18.14 -18.49
N VAL A 901 -7.86 16.91 -18.45
CA VAL A 901 -9.03 16.50 -19.25
C VAL A 901 -10.20 16.11 -18.37
N VAL A 902 -10.05 15.05 -17.57
CA VAL A 902 -11.19 14.42 -16.88
C VAL A 902 -11.71 15.29 -15.73
N ARG A 903 -10.84 15.74 -14.83
CA ARG A 903 -11.24 16.52 -13.64
C ARG A 903 -11.92 17.84 -14.00
N PRO A 904 -11.40 18.67 -14.93
CA PRO A 904 -12.05 19.94 -15.30
C PRO A 904 -13.49 19.74 -15.81
N MET A 905 -13.71 18.74 -16.66
CA MET A 905 -15.04 18.44 -17.21
C MET A 905 -16.02 17.96 -16.14
N LEU A 906 -15.56 17.12 -15.20
CA LEU A 906 -16.40 16.63 -14.10
C LEU A 906 -16.67 17.71 -13.04
N LEU A 907 -15.75 18.64 -12.82
CA LEU A 907 -15.99 19.82 -12.00
C LEU A 907 -17.07 20.70 -12.61
N GLU A 908 -17.03 20.91 -13.92
CA GLU A 908 -18.06 21.68 -14.63
C GLU A 908 -19.43 21.00 -14.56
N TYR A 909 -19.45 19.67 -14.68
CA TYR A 909 -20.65 18.87 -14.46
C TYR A 909 -21.26 19.08 -13.06
N ASP A 910 -20.45 19.02 -12.01
CA ASP A 910 -20.94 19.27 -10.64
C ASP A 910 -21.38 20.72 -10.42
N ARG A 911 -20.72 21.70 -11.05
CA ARG A 911 -21.14 23.11 -11.01
C ARG A 911 -22.51 23.32 -11.63
N ARG A 912 -22.85 22.66 -12.74
CA ARG A 912 -24.18 22.76 -13.34
C ARG A 912 -25.27 22.21 -12.43
N HIS A 913 -25.05 21.04 -11.84
CA HIS A 913 -26.00 20.48 -10.87
C HIS A 913 -26.17 21.33 -9.62
N LEU A 914 -25.09 21.98 -9.19
CA LEU A 914 -25.16 22.95 -8.11
C LEU A 914 -25.96 24.19 -8.52
N ALA A 915 -25.77 24.71 -9.74
CA ALA A 915 -26.56 25.82 -10.28
C ALA A 915 -28.05 25.46 -10.37
N GLU A 916 -28.40 24.27 -10.83
CA GLU A 916 -29.78 23.73 -10.79
C GLU A 916 -30.33 23.69 -9.35
N CYS A 917 -29.53 23.24 -8.38
CA CYS A 917 -29.94 23.22 -6.98
C CYS A 917 -30.20 24.63 -6.41
N LEU A 918 -29.47 25.62 -6.89
CA LEU A 918 -29.59 27.03 -6.50
C LEU A 918 -30.77 27.72 -7.19
N SER A 919 -31.20 27.26 -8.37
CA SER A 919 -32.33 27.84 -9.12
C SER A 919 -33.70 27.42 -8.59
N PHE A 920 -33.79 26.39 -7.74
CA PHE A 920 -35.04 26.06 -7.08
C PHE A 920 -35.37 27.10 -6.01
N ASP A 921 -36.60 27.60 -6.04
CA ASP A 921 -37.11 28.55 -5.05
C ASP A 921 -36.94 28.03 -3.63
N ILE A 922 -36.58 28.95 -2.74
CA ILE A 922 -36.71 28.73 -1.32
C ILE A 922 -38.15 29.16 -0.99
N PRO A 923 -39.05 28.23 -0.64
CA PRO A 923 -40.47 28.54 -0.41
C PRO A 923 -40.67 29.69 0.58
N VAL A 924 -39.78 29.74 1.56
CA VAL A 924 -39.68 30.75 2.61
C VAL A 924 -39.41 32.18 2.11
N PHE A 925 -38.66 32.36 1.01
CA PHE A 925 -38.30 33.69 0.48
C PHE A 925 -39.06 34.06 -0.80
N GLY A 926 -39.79 33.11 -1.39
CA GLY A 926 -40.46 33.32 -2.69
C GLY A 926 -39.48 33.59 -3.84
N CYS A 927 -38.21 33.23 -3.68
CA CYS A 927 -37.18 33.38 -4.71
C CYS A 927 -36.09 32.29 -4.59
N SER A 928 -35.34 32.08 -5.66
CA SER A 928 -34.23 31.12 -5.70
C SER A 928 -32.94 31.70 -5.11
N LEU A 929 -32.05 30.84 -4.60
CA LEU A 929 -30.71 31.24 -4.15
C LEU A 929 -29.88 31.84 -5.30
N ALA A 930 -30.11 31.40 -6.54
CA ALA A 930 -29.46 31.94 -7.72
C ALA A 930 -29.85 33.41 -7.95
N THR A 931 -31.12 33.77 -7.71
CA THR A 931 -31.65 35.13 -7.88
C THR A 931 -31.07 36.12 -6.87
N LEU A 932 -30.64 35.64 -5.68
CA LEU A 932 -30.00 36.50 -4.69
C LEU A 932 -28.66 37.06 -5.17
N GLY A 933 -28.01 36.50 -6.20
CA GLY A 933 -26.79 37.06 -6.83
C GLY A 933 -25.54 37.12 -5.94
N PHE A 934 -25.68 36.83 -4.64
CA PHE A 934 -24.62 36.92 -3.64
C PHE A 934 -24.14 35.55 -3.15
N TYR A 935 -24.77 34.43 -3.54
CA TYR A 935 -24.42 33.10 -3.01
C TYR A 935 -23.11 32.56 -3.59
N THR A 936 -21.97 32.88 -2.95
CA THR A 936 -20.66 32.36 -3.31
C THR A 936 -20.30 31.15 -2.44
N LEU A 937 -20.13 30.00 -3.07
CA LEU A 937 -19.77 28.73 -2.43
C LEU A 937 -18.27 28.56 -2.19
N ASN A 938 -17.45 29.44 -2.78
CA ASN A 938 -16.02 29.51 -2.51
C ASN A 938 -15.80 30.17 -1.15
N LEU A 939 -16.01 29.39 -0.10
CA LEU A 939 -15.39 29.64 1.19
C LEU A 939 -13.90 29.39 1.01
N ASP A 940 -13.08 30.43 1.13
CA ASP A 940 -11.65 30.23 1.24
C ASP A 940 -11.35 29.64 2.62
N TRP A 941 -11.39 28.31 2.68
CA TRP A 941 -11.15 27.56 3.90
C TRP A 941 -9.75 27.79 4.46
N GLU A 942 -8.77 28.25 3.67
CA GLU A 942 -7.44 28.64 4.16
C GLU A 942 -7.49 29.86 5.09
N ILE A 943 -8.44 30.79 4.89
CA ILE A 943 -8.68 31.91 5.82
C ILE A 943 -9.17 31.40 7.19
N PHE A 944 -9.97 30.33 7.19
CA PHE A 944 -10.56 29.73 8.40
C PHE A 944 -9.65 28.69 9.10
N HIS A 945 -8.51 28.33 8.50
CA HIS A 945 -7.68 27.20 8.96
C HIS A 945 -6.82 27.48 10.22
N LEU A 946 -6.54 28.73 10.60
CA LEU A 946 -5.41 29.05 11.50
C LEU A 946 -5.69 29.95 12.72
N LYS A 947 -6.91 30.49 12.92
CA LYS A 947 -7.11 31.61 13.88
C LYS A 947 -8.31 31.51 14.84
N THR A 948 -9.01 30.38 14.93
CA THR A 948 -10.35 30.36 15.56
C THR A 948 -10.48 29.52 16.84
N PRO A 949 -10.88 30.10 17.99
CA PRO A 949 -11.27 29.39 19.21
C PRO A 949 -12.47 28.44 19.04
N ASN A 950 -12.56 27.37 19.84
CA ASN A 950 -13.61 26.35 19.78
C ASN A 950 -15.05 26.89 19.89
N VAL A 951 -15.27 27.92 20.70
CA VAL A 951 -16.59 28.56 20.89
C VAL A 951 -17.14 29.16 19.59
N MET A 952 -16.26 29.46 18.62
CA MET A 952 -16.64 30.12 17.37
C MET A 952 -17.09 29.16 16.27
N TRP A 953 -16.81 27.85 16.38
CA TRP A 953 -17.28 26.85 15.41
C TRP A 953 -18.78 26.60 15.50
N PHE A 954 -19.37 26.90 16.65
CA PHE A 954 -20.82 26.86 16.84
C PHE A 954 -21.51 27.92 15.97
N ASN A 955 -21.06 29.18 16.03
CA ASN A 955 -21.56 30.27 15.19
C ASN A 955 -21.33 29.99 13.70
N PHE A 956 -20.21 29.35 13.37
CA PHE A 956 -19.94 28.89 12.00
C PHE A 956 -20.98 27.89 11.50
N ARG A 957 -21.26 26.85 12.29
CA ARG A 957 -22.24 25.81 11.96
C ARG A 957 -23.65 26.41 11.82
N ALA A 958 -24.02 27.32 12.72
CA ALA A 958 -25.28 28.08 12.64
C ALA A 958 -25.37 28.91 11.34
N TRP A 959 -24.29 29.61 10.97
CA TRP A 959 -24.23 30.37 9.72
C TRP A 959 -24.36 29.47 8.47
N CYS A 960 -23.62 28.36 8.42
CA CYS A 960 -23.73 27.38 7.34
C CYS A 960 -25.15 26.82 7.23
N LEU A 961 -25.80 26.54 8.37
CA LEU A 961 -27.16 26.03 8.41
C LEU A 961 -28.17 27.04 7.84
N VAL A 962 -28.05 28.31 8.25
CA VAL A 962 -28.84 29.43 7.73
C VAL A 962 -28.68 29.53 6.20
N ARG A 963 -27.45 29.39 5.69
CA ARG A 963 -27.19 29.46 4.24
C ARG A 963 -27.82 28.31 3.44
N ILE A 964 -27.86 27.11 4.01
CA ILE A 964 -28.44 25.94 3.34
C ILE A 964 -29.96 25.93 3.43
N THR A 965 -30.53 26.44 4.54
CA THR A 965 -31.95 26.25 4.87
C THR A 965 -32.81 27.49 4.78
N ALA A 966 -32.20 28.68 4.74
CA ALA A 966 -32.91 29.95 4.86
C ALA A 966 -33.75 30.11 6.14
N ARG A 967 -33.50 29.29 7.15
CA ARG A 967 -34.22 29.28 8.43
C ARG A 967 -33.26 29.64 9.57
N TRP A 968 -33.77 30.35 10.58
CA TRP A 968 -32.99 30.65 11.77
C TRP A 968 -32.91 29.41 12.68
N PRO A 969 -31.73 29.03 13.19
CA PRO A 969 -31.62 28.09 14.30
C PRO A 969 -32.07 28.77 15.60
N LEU A 970 -33.37 28.85 15.86
CA LEU A 970 -33.97 29.52 17.03
C LEU A 970 -33.77 28.86 18.43
N PRO A 971 -33.12 27.68 18.63
CA PRO A 971 -32.77 27.13 19.97
C PRO A 971 -31.35 27.37 20.52
N LEU A 972 -30.59 28.36 20.06
CA LEU A 972 -29.12 28.31 20.15
C LEU A 972 -28.45 28.40 21.55
N PHE A 973 -29.18 28.49 22.67
CA PHE A 973 -28.55 28.62 23.99
C PHE A 973 -29.07 27.58 25.00
N GLY A 974 -28.65 26.32 24.81
CA GLY A 974 -28.83 25.26 25.83
C GLY A 974 -28.84 23.81 25.30
N CYS A 975 -29.09 23.61 24.01
CA CYS A 975 -29.19 22.27 23.41
C CYS A 975 -27.82 21.78 22.88
N LYS A 976 -27.50 20.49 23.12
CA LYS A 976 -26.28 19.85 22.59
C LYS A 976 -26.29 19.63 21.06
N GLU A 977 -27.43 19.87 20.42
CA GLU A 977 -27.69 19.63 19.00
C GLU A 977 -28.40 20.86 18.41
N LEU A 978 -28.28 21.14 17.10
CA LEU A 978 -28.85 22.31 16.42
C LEU A 978 -30.19 21.97 15.70
N PRO A 979 -31.36 21.89 16.37
CA PRO A 979 -32.63 21.77 15.68
C PRO A 979 -33.04 23.10 15.03
N LEU A 980 -33.80 23.04 13.93
CA LEU A 980 -34.59 24.16 13.42
C LEU A 980 -35.95 24.02 14.09
N TYR A 981 -36.42 25.06 14.79
CA TYR A 981 -37.79 25.04 15.31
C TYR A 981 -38.80 25.27 14.21
N LEU A 982 -39.99 24.71 14.42
CA LEU A 982 -41.16 24.89 13.58
C LEU A 982 -42.00 26.10 14.02
N THR A 983 -41.56 26.97 14.94
CA THR A 983 -42.35 28.14 15.39
C THR A 983 -41.48 29.33 15.80
N CYS A 984 -41.96 30.56 15.55
CA CYS A 984 -41.33 31.82 15.95
C CYS A 984 -41.42 31.98 17.47
N PRO A 985 -40.31 32.19 18.20
CA PRO A 985 -40.37 32.41 19.64
C PRO A 985 -41.02 33.74 20.02
N ALA A 986 -41.03 34.73 19.12
CA ALA A 986 -41.57 36.06 19.39
C ALA A 986 -43.08 36.17 19.15
N CYS A 987 -43.59 35.66 18.03
CA CYS A 987 -45.01 35.78 17.66
C CYS A 987 -45.77 34.44 17.59
N GLY A 988 -45.09 33.31 17.80
CA GLY A 988 -45.70 31.97 17.74
C GLY A 988 -45.89 31.40 16.33
N GLU A 989 -45.57 32.14 15.26
CA GLU A 989 -45.81 31.73 13.87
C GLU A 989 -45.09 30.42 13.50
N PRO A 990 -45.79 29.41 12.95
CA PRO A 990 -45.14 28.19 12.51
C PRO A 990 -44.18 28.41 11.31
N GLU A 991 -43.05 27.71 11.31
CA GLU A 991 -41.94 27.77 10.34
C GLU A 991 -41.31 29.15 10.14
N ALA A 992 -41.10 29.88 11.24
CA ALA A 992 -40.45 31.19 11.26
C ALA A 992 -39.15 31.23 10.45
N SER A 993 -39.25 31.83 9.27
CA SER A 993 -38.11 32.01 8.39
C SER A 993 -37.29 33.25 8.72
N ILE A 994 -36.12 33.37 8.10
CA ILE A 994 -35.35 34.62 8.12
C ILE A 994 -36.18 35.76 7.52
N GLY A 995 -36.99 35.50 6.49
CA GLY A 995 -37.89 36.49 5.91
C GLY A 995 -39.01 36.90 6.87
N HIS A 996 -39.58 35.94 7.60
CA HIS A 996 -40.59 36.20 8.62
C HIS A 996 -40.03 37.08 9.74
N LEU A 997 -38.89 36.71 10.32
CA LEU A 997 -38.28 37.45 11.42
C LEU A 997 -37.82 38.86 11.02
N LEU A 998 -37.36 39.07 9.79
CA LEU A 998 -36.84 40.37 9.36
C LEU A 998 -37.89 41.32 8.79
N CYS A 999 -38.99 40.79 8.25
CA CYS A 999 -39.94 41.58 7.46
C CYS A 999 -41.40 41.43 7.87
N GLN A 1000 -41.76 40.46 8.72
CA GLN A 1000 -43.17 40.10 8.99
C GLN A 1000 -43.49 40.03 10.49
N CYS A 1001 -42.54 39.62 11.33
CA CYS A 1001 -42.71 39.52 12.77
C CYS A 1001 -42.62 40.92 13.39
N ALA A 1002 -43.77 41.45 13.85
CA ALA A 1002 -43.87 42.81 14.38
C ALA A 1002 -42.82 43.12 15.46
N VAL A 1003 -42.54 42.15 16.34
CA VAL A 1003 -41.56 42.28 17.45
C VAL A 1003 -40.14 42.47 16.92
N THR A 1004 -39.67 41.58 16.06
CA THR A 1004 -38.27 41.59 15.59
C THR A 1004 -38.00 42.60 14.48
N THR A 1005 -39.05 43.04 13.77
CA THR A 1005 -38.92 44.05 12.70
C THR A 1005 -38.64 45.45 13.28
N GLU A 1006 -39.18 45.76 14.46
CA GLU A 1006 -38.96 47.03 15.17
C GLU A 1006 -37.52 47.12 15.75
N ASP A 1007 -37.03 46.02 16.33
CA ASP A 1007 -35.65 45.91 16.81
C ASP A 1007 -34.63 45.95 15.68
N PHE A 1008 -34.93 45.29 14.56
CA PHE A 1008 -34.09 45.33 13.36
C PHE A 1008 -34.01 46.75 12.77
N ALA A 1009 -35.12 47.47 12.68
CA ALA A 1009 -35.15 48.87 12.25
C ALA A 1009 -34.33 49.79 13.19
N THR A 1010 -34.38 49.54 14.50
CA THR A 1010 -33.61 50.28 15.51
C THR A 1010 -32.11 50.02 15.40
N PHE A 1011 -31.70 48.78 15.11
CA PHE A 1011 -30.31 48.44 14.81
C PHE A 1011 -29.82 49.08 13.51
N CYS A 1012 -30.65 49.06 12.45
CA CYS A 1012 -30.33 49.68 11.17
C CYS A 1012 -30.03 51.18 11.29
N ASN A 1013 -30.71 51.89 12.20
CA ASN A 1013 -30.45 53.30 12.50
C ASN A 1013 -29.10 53.56 13.21
N LYS A 1014 -28.49 52.54 13.82
CA LYS A 1014 -27.19 52.62 14.50
C LYS A 1014 -26.00 52.27 13.58
N VAL A 1015 -26.24 51.77 12.37
CA VAL A 1015 -25.21 51.46 11.38
C VAL A 1015 -25.10 52.64 10.39
N PRO A 1016 -24.03 53.43 10.41
CA PRO A 1016 -23.96 54.66 9.61
C PRO A 1016 -23.99 54.37 8.09
N GLY A 1017 -24.95 54.98 7.38
CA GLY A 1017 -24.86 55.19 5.91
C GLY A 1017 -25.68 54.28 4.98
N CYS A 1018 -26.79 53.67 5.38
CA CYS A 1018 -27.59 52.84 4.45
C CYS A 1018 -29.12 53.00 4.64
N PRO A 1019 -29.93 53.33 3.60
CA PRO A 1019 -31.38 53.43 3.70
C PRO A 1019 -32.11 52.05 3.72
N ASN A 1020 -33.30 52.01 4.31
CA ASN A 1020 -34.05 50.78 4.70
C ASN A 1020 -34.25 49.69 3.61
N ARG A 1021 -34.36 50.03 2.31
CA ARG A 1021 -34.49 49.02 1.22
C ARG A 1021 -33.16 48.47 0.70
N SER A 1022 -32.06 49.21 0.83
CA SER A 1022 -30.71 48.72 0.48
C SER A 1022 -30.10 47.84 1.59
N LEU A 1023 -30.63 47.94 2.81
CA LEU A 1023 -30.19 47.17 3.98
C LEU A 1023 -30.61 45.70 3.94
N SER A 1024 -31.81 45.37 3.44
CA SER A 1024 -32.19 43.96 3.23
C SER A 1024 -31.28 43.31 2.19
N ILE A 1025 -30.96 44.01 1.09
CA ILE A 1025 -30.01 43.55 0.06
C ILE A 1025 -28.60 43.41 0.64
N ALA A 1026 -28.10 44.40 1.39
CA ALA A 1026 -26.80 44.31 2.07
C ALA A 1026 -26.77 43.18 3.12
N PHE A 1027 -27.90 42.94 3.78
CA PHE A 1027 -28.07 41.89 4.77
C PHE A 1027 -28.02 40.50 4.12
N PHE A 1028 -28.79 40.29 3.05
CA PHE A 1028 -28.75 39.06 2.26
C PHE A 1028 -27.38 38.85 1.62
N ARG A 1029 -26.74 39.92 1.14
CA ARG A 1029 -25.36 39.89 0.63
C ARG A 1029 -24.34 39.45 1.68
N THR A 1030 -24.51 39.85 2.93
CA THR A 1030 -23.59 39.49 4.01
C THR A 1030 -23.86 38.09 4.55
N LEU A 1031 -25.13 37.68 4.64
CA LEU A 1031 -25.52 36.37 5.15
C LEU A 1031 -25.25 35.24 4.15
N PHE A 1032 -25.50 35.48 2.87
CA PHE A 1032 -25.34 34.49 1.79
C PHE A 1032 -24.05 34.65 0.97
N GLY A 1033 -23.33 35.77 1.11
CA GLY A 1033 -22.04 36.02 0.45
C GLY A 1033 -20.81 35.48 1.17
N THR A 1034 -19.67 35.52 0.48
CA THR A 1034 -18.37 35.18 1.07
C THR A 1034 -17.86 36.36 1.89
N PRO A 1035 -17.70 36.22 3.22
CA PRO A 1035 -17.11 37.26 4.05
C PRO A 1035 -15.63 37.46 3.68
N ALA A 1036 -15.16 38.71 3.63
CA ALA A 1036 -13.76 39.02 3.33
C ALA A 1036 -12.83 38.60 4.48
N THR A 1037 -13.33 38.60 5.72
CA THR A 1037 -12.62 38.07 6.90
C THR A 1037 -13.54 37.25 7.81
N TRP A 1038 -12.97 36.31 8.56
CA TRP A 1038 -13.68 35.55 9.60
C TRP A 1038 -14.34 36.45 10.67
N LEU A 1039 -13.65 37.53 11.04
CA LEU A 1039 -14.10 38.45 12.09
C LEU A 1039 -15.36 39.22 11.68
N GLU A 1040 -15.48 39.58 10.39
CA GLU A 1040 -16.69 40.18 9.83
C GLU A 1040 -17.87 39.21 9.87
N ALA A 1041 -17.69 37.96 9.44
CA ALA A 1041 -18.73 36.94 9.50
C ALA A 1041 -19.20 36.67 10.94
N GLN A 1042 -18.26 36.61 11.89
CA GLN A 1042 -18.54 36.37 13.29
C GLN A 1042 -19.27 37.53 13.96
N ASN A 1043 -18.78 38.76 13.77
CA ASN A 1043 -19.44 39.95 14.31
C ASN A 1043 -20.84 40.10 13.74
N TYR A 1044 -21.01 39.76 12.46
CA TYR A 1044 -22.30 39.82 11.81
C TYR A 1044 -23.27 38.74 12.30
N VAL A 1045 -22.90 37.46 12.24
CA VAL A 1045 -23.74 36.33 12.68
C VAL A 1045 -24.00 36.41 14.19
N GLY A 1046 -22.98 36.71 15.00
CA GLY A 1046 -23.14 36.90 16.44
C GLY A 1046 -24.02 38.10 16.78
N THR A 1047 -24.05 39.15 15.96
CA THR A 1047 -24.97 40.29 16.14
C THR A 1047 -26.37 39.96 15.68
N CYS A 1048 -26.55 39.28 14.54
CA CYS A 1048 -27.85 38.83 14.06
C CYS A 1048 -28.49 37.78 15.00
N LEU A 1049 -27.68 36.88 15.57
CA LEU A 1049 -28.11 35.93 16.60
C LEU A 1049 -28.46 36.62 17.93
N ARG A 1050 -27.86 37.77 18.23
CA ARG A 1050 -28.29 38.59 19.38
C ARG A 1050 -29.62 39.30 19.07
N LEU A 1051 -29.79 39.83 17.86
CA LEU A 1051 -31.02 40.52 17.42
C LEU A 1051 -32.23 39.61 17.20
N ALA A 1052 -32.04 38.29 17.03
CA ALA A 1052 -33.15 37.34 16.86
C ALA A 1052 -33.70 36.78 18.20
N PHE A 1053 -33.09 37.13 19.32
CA PHE A 1053 -33.35 36.55 20.65
C PHE A 1053 -33.48 37.57 21.79
N PHE A 1054 -33.03 38.80 21.58
CA PHE A 1054 -33.55 39.99 22.25
C PHE A 1054 -34.67 40.54 21.40
#